data_AF-A0A397T654-F1
#
_entry.id   AF-A0A397T654-F1
#
_cell.length_a   1.000
_cell.length_b   1.000
_cell.length_c   1.000
_cell.angle_alpha   90.00
_cell.angle_beta   90.00
_cell.angle_gamma   90.00
#
_symmetry.space_group_name_H-M   'P 1'
#
loop_
_entity.id
_entity.type
_entity.pdbx_description
1 polymer ?
#
loop_
_entity_poly.entity_id
_entity_poly.type
_entity_poly.pdbx_seq_one_letter_code
_entity_poly.pdbx_strand_id
1 'polypeptide(L)'
;MSMIENINKELRNISDDFPDGLQYVKPKPLLSTIGYNWVYQPDPSLYQILQKEFKNHYKYYRQGQFRQSYMPMYFFLSGAGTGKSRNATEFYNTTIKCFEKEGDSELKNMIQNALVFNITFENDTSLRQEVELDAYKAIGTRMLLQLLHTMNIDEIISTYKAPNPWEVLQLIAKNKKQDLKRIPVFLIVDALQHIMYNSKENIVNSENNNTINSNDNIMNSKKFYQTIMDIGDLGCKGTFLIPCCTATITGPIDSFLNTLYRKCIYLPVPSLHPPTVYQKDTKKSTKVFQQNFITEILVGDCGGHGRALEILQKVLMKYNINECNLDLLMDDLYNSFTKQYVDAFNLSDNEAKIIAKAILTHQLLDLDEEIPKTNKTPNQLLQNGLIRFERVGPSTFRTGYLTVPYIWIWILAEKIGVKELLQKWQFEEQKLKSTSKVQFWRNFEHFIATFRCLKSQIIENELTKISEVHSGARLNGDIEFKNHPLELEIVSNPESTNSENTNNNVICEDKIINFQQGKHCLVNYSSDNYGDSFIRLNPKQNKSLILNEVHQYKFWNDEKVNQEVYLKERKKAASKSDFFILFTTKNCNKFELPQYSGIVDKENWNKYFGPFAHRAYRFATPLDINTANYIDLQQIRSIGPKNAREILSKRPFTDITNAMKKTGLGKNVLEKFRFSIRNYHHNLVRASRNICHFI
;
A
#
# COMPACT_ATOMS: atom_id res chain seq x y z
N MET A 1 -7.31 -32.82 -32.04
CA MET A 1 -7.35 -33.17 -33.47
C MET A 1 -8.80 -33.32 -33.91
N SER A 2 -9.34 -32.33 -34.63
CA SER A 2 -10.38 -32.52 -35.65
C SER A 2 -10.38 -31.31 -36.58
N MET A 3 -9.90 -31.54 -37.81
CA MET A 3 -10.10 -30.76 -39.04
C MET A 3 -9.72 -29.28 -39.04
N ILE A 4 -8.42 -29.03 -39.22
CA ILE A 4 -7.92 -27.84 -39.92
C ILE A 4 -8.02 -28.15 -41.42
N GLU A 5 -9.09 -27.70 -42.07
CA GLU A 5 -9.00 -27.37 -43.49
C GLU A 5 -8.21 -26.06 -43.59
N ASN A 6 -6.96 -26.18 -44.02
CA ASN A 6 -6.11 -25.05 -44.42
C ASN A 6 -6.69 -24.42 -45.70
N ILE A 7 -7.69 -23.56 -45.56
CA ILE A 7 -7.88 -22.49 -46.51
C ILE A 7 -6.82 -21.44 -46.17
N ASN A 8 -5.79 -21.33 -47.01
CA ASN A 8 -4.88 -20.18 -47.05
C ASN A 8 -5.71 -18.92 -47.38
N LYS A 9 -6.43 -18.40 -46.39
CA LYS A 9 -7.18 -17.16 -46.53
C LYS A 9 -6.16 -16.03 -46.50
N GLU A 10 -5.94 -15.40 -47.65
CA GLU A 10 -5.02 -14.28 -47.74
C GLU A 10 -5.53 -13.14 -46.84
N LEU A 11 -4.70 -12.70 -45.89
CA LEU A 11 -5.04 -11.58 -45.01
C LEU A 11 -5.21 -10.31 -45.85
N ARG A 12 -6.29 -9.56 -45.61
CA ARG A 12 -6.61 -8.33 -46.36
C ARG A 12 -5.91 -7.13 -45.75
N ASN A 13 -5.61 -6.09 -46.54
CA ASN A 13 -5.22 -4.81 -45.94
C ASN A 13 -6.47 -4.10 -45.44
N ILE A 14 -6.39 -3.52 -44.25
CA ILE A 14 -7.52 -2.79 -43.66
C ILE A 14 -7.96 -1.58 -44.51
N SER A 15 -7.05 -0.98 -45.28
CA SER A 15 -7.35 0.13 -46.20
C SER A 15 -8.29 -0.25 -47.34
N ASP A 16 -8.29 -1.53 -47.74
CA ASP A 16 -9.02 -2.01 -48.91
C ASP A 16 -10.49 -2.21 -48.56
N ASP A 17 -10.76 -2.68 -47.34
CA ASP A 17 -12.11 -2.84 -46.79
C ASP A 17 -12.72 -1.50 -46.34
N PHE A 18 -11.89 -0.49 -46.04
CA PHE A 18 -12.32 0.82 -45.56
C PHE A 18 -11.75 1.96 -46.43
N PRO A 19 -12.14 2.04 -47.72
CA PRO A 19 -11.59 3.03 -48.65
C PRO A 19 -11.93 4.46 -48.25
N ASP A 20 -13.02 4.72 -47.53
CA ASP A 20 -13.38 6.06 -47.02
C ASP A 20 -12.82 6.35 -45.62
N GLY A 21 -11.99 5.45 -45.09
CA GLY A 21 -11.42 5.53 -43.75
C GLY A 21 -12.31 4.90 -42.66
N LEU A 22 -11.82 4.93 -41.42
CA LEU A 22 -12.48 4.34 -40.25
C LEU A 22 -13.07 5.40 -39.33
N GLN A 23 -14.32 5.20 -38.90
CA GLN A 23 -14.95 6.05 -37.89
C GLN A 23 -14.28 5.82 -36.53
N TYR A 24 -13.97 6.90 -35.83
CA TYR A 24 -13.42 6.82 -34.47
C TYR A 24 -14.47 6.38 -33.45
N VAL A 25 -14.10 5.43 -32.59
CA VAL A 25 -14.89 4.95 -31.46
C VAL A 25 -14.15 5.24 -30.15
N LYS A 26 -14.86 5.74 -29.15
CA LYS A 26 -14.27 6.05 -27.83
C LYS A 26 -13.77 4.76 -27.15
N PRO A 27 -12.65 4.83 -26.41
CA PRO A 27 -12.09 3.67 -25.73
C PRO A 27 -12.96 3.17 -24.60
N LYS A 28 -12.86 1.87 -24.32
CA LYS A 28 -13.32 1.29 -23.04
C LYS A 28 -12.26 1.53 -21.95
N PRO A 29 -12.64 1.56 -20.66
CA PRO A 29 -11.68 1.57 -19.55
C PRO A 29 -10.75 0.36 -19.60
N LEU A 30 -9.48 0.53 -19.20
CA LEU A 30 -8.52 -0.58 -19.09
C LEU A 30 -8.82 -1.46 -17.88
N LEU A 31 -9.43 -0.89 -16.84
CA LEU A 31 -9.85 -1.61 -15.64
C LEU A 31 -11.30 -2.10 -15.78
N SER A 32 -11.49 -3.41 -15.66
CA SER A 32 -12.82 -4.07 -15.71
C SER A 32 -13.23 -4.73 -14.38
N THR A 33 -12.44 -4.55 -13.32
CA THR A 33 -12.71 -5.09 -11.98
C THR A 33 -13.79 -4.29 -11.25
N ILE A 34 -14.22 -4.78 -10.08
CA ILE A 34 -15.22 -4.09 -9.25
C ILE A 34 -14.78 -2.68 -8.80
N GLY A 35 -13.48 -2.39 -8.81
CA GLY A 35 -12.94 -1.07 -8.50
C GLY A 35 -13.08 -0.03 -9.63
N TYR A 36 -13.57 -0.42 -10.82
CA TYR A 36 -13.69 0.50 -11.95
C TYR A 36 -14.61 1.70 -11.65
N ASN A 37 -15.62 1.55 -10.80
CA ASN A 37 -16.56 2.62 -10.48
C ASN A 37 -16.15 3.45 -9.25
N TRP A 38 -15.01 3.12 -8.61
CA TRP A 38 -14.50 3.91 -7.50
C TRP A 38 -14.12 5.32 -7.99
N VAL A 39 -14.29 6.30 -7.12
CA VAL A 39 -13.83 7.67 -7.34
C VAL A 39 -12.31 7.65 -7.50
N TYR A 40 -11.82 8.24 -8.59
CA TYR A 40 -10.39 8.31 -8.87
C TYR A 40 -9.65 9.17 -7.84
N GLN A 41 -8.51 8.68 -7.37
CA GLN A 41 -7.67 9.30 -6.35
C GLN A 41 -6.28 9.58 -6.95
N PRO A 42 -6.10 10.73 -7.64
CA PRO A 42 -4.80 11.09 -8.20
C PRO A 42 -3.81 11.46 -7.11
N ASP A 43 -2.54 11.19 -7.38
CA ASP A 43 -1.43 11.69 -6.56
C ASP A 43 -1.41 13.24 -6.57
N PRO A 44 -1.16 13.91 -5.44
CA PRO A 44 -1.11 15.37 -5.39
C PRO A 44 -0.10 16.01 -6.35
N SER A 45 1.04 15.35 -6.60
CA SER A 45 2.10 15.84 -7.49
C SER A 45 1.76 15.65 -8.97
N LEU A 46 0.84 14.73 -9.30
CA LEU A 46 0.50 14.37 -10.69
C LEU A 46 0.08 15.59 -11.50
N TYR A 47 -0.77 16.45 -10.95
CA TYR A 47 -1.25 17.66 -11.65
C TYR A 47 -0.09 18.59 -12.05
N GLN A 48 0.85 18.82 -11.13
CA GLN A 48 1.99 19.71 -11.38
C GLN A 48 2.94 19.14 -12.43
N ILE A 49 3.22 17.83 -12.36
CA ILE A 49 4.04 17.12 -13.34
C ILE A 49 3.41 17.23 -14.74
N LEU A 50 2.12 16.90 -14.87
CA LEU A 50 1.42 16.93 -16.15
C LEU A 50 1.35 18.35 -16.73
N GLN A 51 1.01 19.36 -15.91
CA GLN A 51 0.97 20.75 -16.38
C GLN A 51 2.31 21.20 -16.95
N LYS A 52 3.41 20.95 -16.22
CA LYS A 52 4.76 21.32 -16.66
C LYS A 52 5.13 20.62 -17.97
N GLU A 53 4.99 19.30 -18.02
CA GLU A 53 5.50 18.51 -19.14
C GLU A 53 4.66 18.68 -20.40
N PHE A 54 3.33 18.86 -20.29
CA PHE A 54 2.48 19.14 -21.44
C PHE A 54 2.72 20.54 -22.03
N LYS A 55 2.95 21.57 -21.20
CA LYS A 55 3.32 22.91 -21.70
C LYS A 55 4.64 22.87 -22.47
N ASN A 56 5.62 22.14 -21.95
CA ASN A 56 6.91 21.96 -22.62
C ASN A 56 6.75 21.22 -23.95
N HIS A 57 6.02 20.10 -23.96
CA HIS A 57 5.73 19.35 -25.18
C HIS A 57 5.03 20.25 -26.21
N TYR A 58 3.99 20.99 -25.81
CA TYR A 58 3.25 21.87 -26.69
C TYR A 58 4.11 22.99 -27.29
N LYS A 59 4.98 23.60 -26.48
CA LYS A 59 5.94 24.61 -26.94
C LYS A 59 6.82 24.07 -28.08
N TYR A 60 7.40 22.88 -27.91
CA TYR A 60 8.26 22.28 -28.94
C TYR A 60 7.48 21.84 -30.18
N TYR A 61 6.27 21.32 -29.99
CA TYR A 61 5.36 21.00 -31.09
C TYR A 61 5.06 22.23 -31.97
N ARG A 62 4.75 23.38 -31.34
CA ARG A 62 4.52 24.66 -32.05
C ARG A 62 5.73 25.17 -32.81
N GLN A 63 6.94 24.82 -32.36
CA GLN A 63 8.19 25.18 -33.00
C GLN A 63 8.61 24.18 -34.10
N GLY A 64 7.80 23.14 -34.38
CA GLY A 64 8.15 22.10 -35.35
C GLY A 64 9.32 21.22 -34.92
N GLN A 65 9.62 21.16 -33.61
CA GLN A 65 10.76 20.43 -33.07
C GLN A 65 10.37 19.05 -32.57
N PHE A 66 10.45 18.04 -33.44
CA PHE A 66 9.97 16.67 -33.17
C PHE A 66 11.09 15.68 -32.77
N ARG A 67 12.07 16.14 -31.98
CA ARG A 67 13.20 15.29 -31.54
C ARG A 67 12.82 14.47 -30.29
N GLN A 68 13.43 13.30 -30.12
CA GLN A 68 13.18 12.38 -28.99
C GLN A 68 13.45 13.01 -27.61
N SER A 69 14.30 14.04 -27.52
CA SER A 69 14.56 14.81 -26.30
C SER A 69 13.43 15.76 -25.90
N TYR A 70 12.52 16.09 -26.83
CA TYR A 70 11.45 17.06 -26.64
C TYR A 70 10.06 16.43 -26.61
N MET A 71 9.89 15.28 -27.28
CA MET A 71 8.62 14.54 -27.36
C MET A 71 8.61 13.45 -26.26
N PRO A 72 7.96 13.68 -25.10
CA PRO A 72 8.05 12.79 -23.96
C PRO A 72 7.25 11.49 -24.13
N MET A 73 7.73 10.41 -23.52
CA MET A 73 6.90 9.25 -23.16
C MET A 73 6.52 9.30 -21.68
N TYR A 74 5.28 8.95 -21.37
CA TYR A 74 4.78 8.91 -19.99
C TYR A 74 4.67 7.47 -19.50
N PHE A 75 5.04 7.22 -18.24
CA PHE A 75 5.05 5.86 -17.69
C PHE A 75 4.40 5.78 -16.32
N PHE A 76 3.45 4.86 -16.15
CA PHE A 76 3.01 4.38 -14.83
C PHE A 76 3.67 3.03 -14.54
N LEU A 77 4.74 3.05 -13.74
CA LEU A 77 5.50 1.86 -13.36
C LEU A 77 5.27 1.55 -11.88
N SER A 78 4.86 0.33 -11.58
CA SER A 78 4.59 -0.11 -10.20
C SER A 78 4.39 -1.63 -10.13
N GLY A 79 4.41 -2.24 -8.95
CA GLY A 79 4.14 -3.66 -8.75
C GLY A 79 2.76 -4.14 -9.23
N ALA A 80 2.54 -5.45 -9.26
CA ALA A 80 1.23 -6.00 -9.62
C ALA A 80 0.12 -5.54 -8.64
N GLY A 81 -1.08 -5.25 -9.16
CA GLY A 81 -2.25 -4.91 -8.34
C GLY A 81 -2.22 -3.54 -7.63
N THR A 82 -1.29 -2.64 -7.97
CA THR A 82 -1.16 -1.31 -7.34
C THR A 82 -2.02 -0.21 -7.96
N GLY A 83 -2.68 -0.47 -9.10
CA GLY A 83 -3.60 0.48 -9.74
C GLY A 83 -3.07 1.17 -11.00
N LYS A 84 -2.03 0.65 -11.64
CA LYS A 84 -1.46 1.18 -12.91
C LYS A 84 -2.52 1.41 -14.00
N SER A 85 -3.26 0.36 -14.38
CA SER A 85 -4.29 0.42 -15.43
C SER A 85 -5.39 1.44 -15.11
N ARG A 86 -5.68 1.68 -13.82
CA ARG A 86 -6.63 2.72 -13.41
C ARG A 86 -6.06 4.12 -13.64
N ASN A 87 -4.82 4.37 -13.25
CA ASN A 87 -4.16 5.65 -13.48
C ASN A 87 -4.02 5.93 -14.99
N ALA A 88 -3.68 4.92 -15.78
CA ALA A 88 -3.61 5.03 -17.24
C ALA A 88 -4.98 5.33 -17.87
N THR A 89 -6.05 4.66 -17.42
CA THR A 89 -7.43 4.96 -17.88
C THR A 89 -7.82 6.41 -17.61
N GLU A 90 -7.40 6.96 -16.47
CA GLU A 90 -7.76 8.32 -16.03
C GLU A 90 -6.78 9.38 -16.53
N PHE A 91 -5.70 9.00 -17.20
CA PHE A 91 -4.62 9.88 -17.64
C PHE A 91 -5.15 11.04 -18.49
N TYR A 92 -5.96 10.74 -19.50
CA TYR A 92 -6.57 11.74 -20.39
C TYR A 92 -7.46 12.74 -19.62
N ASN A 93 -8.38 12.23 -18.79
CA ASN A 93 -9.29 13.05 -18.00
C ASN A 93 -8.54 13.91 -16.98
N THR A 94 -7.46 13.38 -16.40
CA THR A 94 -6.60 14.11 -15.48
C THR A 94 -5.94 15.28 -16.20
N THR A 95 -5.43 15.06 -17.40
CA THR A 95 -4.85 16.12 -18.22
C THR A 95 -5.89 17.19 -18.58
N ILE A 96 -7.14 16.84 -18.93
CA ILE A 96 -8.20 17.85 -19.14
C ILE A 96 -8.35 18.72 -17.88
N LYS A 97 -8.47 18.10 -16.70
CA LYS A 97 -8.61 18.81 -15.41
C LYS A 97 -7.42 19.73 -15.12
N CYS A 98 -6.20 19.33 -15.46
CA CYS A 98 -4.99 20.16 -15.32
C CYS A 98 -5.13 21.52 -16.02
N PHE A 99 -5.83 21.57 -17.15
CA PHE A 99 -5.95 22.75 -18.01
C PHE A 99 -7.36 23.38 -18.00
N GLU A 100 -8.28 22.93 -17.14
CA GLU A 100 -9.65 23.48 -17.05
C GLU A 100 -9.66 24.98 -16.71
N LYS A 101 -8.79 25.39 -15.77
CA LYS A 101 -8.71 26.75 -15.21
C LYS A 101 -7.60 27.62 -15.82
N GLU A 102 -6.85 27.11 -16.79
CA GLU A 102 -5.73 27.84 -17.39
C GLU A 102 -6.15 28.72 -18.57
N GLY A 103 -5.38 29.78 -18.83
CA GLY A 103 -5.62 30.76 -19.90
C GLY A 103 -5.09 30.37 -21.29
N ASP A 104 -4.32 29.29 -21.42
CA ASP A 104 -3.88 28.79 -22.74
C ASP A 104 -5.02 28.02 -23.42
N SER A 105 -5.88 28.77 -24.10
CA SER A 105 -7.06 28.25 -24.79
C SER A 105 -6.73 27.26 -25.92
N GLU A 106 -5.54 27.35 -26.53
CA GLU A 106 -5.18 26.53 -27.69
C GLU A 106 -4.74 25.13 -27.26
N LEU A 107 -3.82 25.01 -26.29
CA LEU A 107 -3.42 23.72 -25.72
C LEU A 107 -4.61 22.99 -25.10
N LYS A 108 -5.46 23.72 -24.38
CA LYS A 108 -6.69 23.18 -23.80
C LYS A 108 -7.61 22.60 -24.87
N ASN A 109 -7.89 23.36 -25.92
CA ASN A 109 -8.75 22.93 -27.02
C ASN A 109 -8.15 21.71 -27.76
N MET A 110 -6.83 21.68 -27.92
CA MET A 110 -6.12 20.55 -28.52
C MET A 110 -6.28 19.28 -27.68
N ILE A 111 -6.11 19.35 -26.36
CA ILE A 111 -6.30 18.20 -25.46
C ILE A 111 -7.77 17.73 -25.48
N GLN A 112 -8.74 18.65 -25.43
CA GLN A 112 -10.17 18.32 -25.41
C GLN A 112 -10.66 17.62 -26.69
N ASN A 113 -10.03 17.89 -27.83
CA ASN A 113 -10.40 17.29 -29.12
C ASN A 113 -9.56 16.06 -29.49
N ALA A 114 -8.69 15.59 -28.59
CA ALA A 114 -7.80 14.48 -28.89
C ALA A 114 -8.53 13.14 -29.05
N LEU A 115 -8.02 12.32 -29.96
CA LEU A 115 -8.35 10.90 -30.03
C LEU A 115 -7.67 10.18 -28.88
N VAL A 116 -8.34 9.23 -28.26
CA VAL A 116 -7.80 8.46 -27.13
C VAL A 116 -7.89 6.98 -27.48
N PHE A 117 -6.75 6.30 -27.41
CA PHE A 117 -6.67 4.85 -27.57
C PHE A 117 -6.27 4.24 -26.24
N ASN A 118 -7.10 3.32 -25.73
CA ASN A 118 -6.77 2.50 -24.58
C ASN A 118 -6.53 1.09 -25.07
N ILE A 119 -5.28 0.67 -25.01
CA ILE A 119 -4.81 -0.60 -25.55
C ILE A 119 -4.24 -1.42 -24.41
N THR A 120 -4.53 -2.71 -24.36
CA THR A 120 -4.01 -3.60 -23.32
C THR A 120 -3.52 -4.92 -23.89
N PHE A 121 -2.45 -5.45 -23.29
CA PHE A 121 -1.94 -6.80 -23.52
C PHE A 121 -2.36 -7.79 -22.40
N GLU A 122 -3.33 -7.43 -21.55
CA GLU A 122 -3.88 -8.34 -20.53
C GLU A 122 -5.14 -9.08 -21.02
N ASN A 123 -5.50 -10.13 -20.29
CA ASN A 123 -6.73 -10.90 -20.47
C ASN A 123 -6.91 -11.39 -21.93
N ASP A 124 -8.10 -11.24 -22.49
CA ASP A 124 -8.43 -11.76 -23.82
C ASP A 124 -7.65 -11.08 -24.96
N THR A 125 -6.95 -9.97 -24.70
CA THR A 125 -6.16 -9.22 -25.70
C THR A 125 -4.65 -9.41 -25.56
N SER A 126 -4.19 -10.44 -24.83
CA SER A 126 -2.76 -10.76 -24.74
C SER A 126 -2.09 -11.04 -26.09
N LEU A 127 -0.79 -10.71 -26.18
CA LEU A 127 0.00 -10.88 -27.40
C LEU A 127 0.03 -12.36 -27.82
N ARG A 128 -0.49 -12.65 -29.02
CA ARG A 128 -0.51 -14.00 -29.59
C ARG A 128 0.83 -14.28 -30.27
N GLN A 129 1.86 -14.64 -29.51
CA GLN A 129 3.24 -14.69 -30.01
C GLN A 129 3.45 -15.58 -31.26
N GLU A 130 2.63 -16.61 -31.45
CA GLU A 130 2.68 -17.51 -32.61
C GLU A 130 2.29 -16.82 -33.94
N VAL A 131 1.48 -15.75 -33.88
CA VAL A 131 0.94 -15.05 -35.06
C VAL A 131 1.30 -13.55 -35.08
N GLU A 132 1.38 -12.91 -33.91
CA GLU A 132 1.77 -11.51 -33.72
C GLU A 132 3.29 -11.39 -33.47
N LEU A 133 4.08 -11.59 -34.54
CA LEU A 133 5.54 -11.54 -34.48
C LEU A 133 6.09 -10.13 -34.18
N ASP A 134 5.38 -9.09 -34.62
CA ASP A 134 5.73 -7.68 -34.41
C ASP A 134 4.80 -7.07 -33.35
N ALA A 135 5.34 -6.79 -32.16
CA ALA A 135 4.56 -6.24 -31.04
C ALA A 135 4.12 -4.79 -31.28
N TYR A 136 4.82 -4.02 -32.11
CA TYR A 136 4.41 -2.68 -32.47
C TYR A 136 3.19 -2.71 -33.42
N LYS A 137 3.15 -3.63 -34.39
CA LYS A 137 1.95 -3.87 -35.21
C LYS A 137 0.79 -4.46 -34.40
N ALA A 138 1.11 -5.24 -33.38
CA ALA A 138 0.11 -5.75 -32.43
C ALA A 138 -0.63 -4.60 -31.71
N ILE A 139 0.01 -3.45 -31.49
CA ILE A 139 -0.64 -2.23 -30.99
C ILE A 139 -1.66 -1.71 -32.01
N GLY A 140 -1.29 -1.62 -33.29
CA GLY A 140 -2.22 -1.19 -34.35
C GLY A 140 -3.42 -2.13 -34.50
N THR A 141 -3.20 -3.44 -34.36
CA THR A 141 -4.26 -4.45 -34.33
C THR A 141 -5.25 -4.21 -33.19
N ARG A 142 -4.78 -3.85 -32.00
CA ARG A 142 -5.65 -3.52 -30.87
C ARG A 142 -6.28 -2.12 -30.98
N MET A 143 -5.67 -1.19 -31.71
CA MET A 143 -6.36 0.04 -32.11
C MET A 143 -7.55 -0.29 -33.02
N LEU A 144 -7.41 -1.23 -33.96
CA LEU A 144 -8.54 -1.71 -34.75
C LEU A 144 -9.61 -2.35 -33.88
N LEU A 145 -9.24 -3.14 -32.85
CA LEU A 145 -10.20 -3.72 -31.91
C LEU A 145 -11.07 -2.65 -31.23
N GLN A 146 -10.49 -1.49 -30.89
CA GLN A 146 -11.27 -0.38 -30.34
C GLN A 146 -12.29 0.19 -31.35
N LEU A 147 -11.90 0.29 -32.62
CA LEU A 147 -12.73 0.88 -33.68
C LEU A 147 -13.80 -0.10 -34.19
N LEU A 148 -13.42 -1.35 -34.39
CA LEU A 148 -14.24 -2.46 -34.89
C LEU A 148 -14.87 -3.23 -33.72
N HIS A 149 -15.65 -2.54 -32.89
CA HIS A 149 -16.23 -3.08 -31.66
C HIS A 149 -17.16 -4.29 -31.82
N THR A 150 -17.55 -4.63 -33.06
CA THR A 150 -18.33 -5.83 -33.40
C THR A 150 -17.47 -7.06 -33.61
N MET A 151 -16.15 -6.89 -33.76
CA MET A 151 -15.19 -7.99 -33.92
C MET A 151 -14.44 -8.26 -32.61
N ASN A 152 -14.06 -9.52 -32.40
CA ASN A 152 -13.09 -9.87 -31.37
C ASN A 152 -11.65 -9.84 -31.91
N ILE A 153 -10.65 -9.99 -31.02
CA ILE A 153 -9.24 -9.86 -31.41
C ILE A 153 -8.80 -10.95 -32.40
N ASP A 154 -9.27 -12.19 -32.23
CA ASP A 154 -8.89 -13.32 -33.06
C ASP A 154 -9.50 -13.21 -34.48
N GLU A 155 -10.71 -12.65 -34.59
CA GLU A 155 -11.33 -12.26 -35.87
C GLU A 155 -10.52 -11.20 -36.60
N ILE A 156 -10.04 -10.16 -35.90
CA ILE A 156 -9.21 -9.12 -36.52
C ILE A 156 -7.88 -9.70 -37.01
N ILE A 157 -7.21 -10.49 -36.17
CA ILE A 157 -5.93 -11.14 -36.49
C ILE A 157 -6.07 -12.08 -37.71
N SER A 158 -7.16 -12.83 -37.80
CA SER A 158 -7.42 -13.77 -38.90
C SER A 158 -7.98 -13.11 -40.17
N THR A 159 -8.40 -11.84 -40.10
CA THR A 159 -9.00 -11.12 -41.23
C THR A 159 -8.04 -10.14 -41.88
N TYR A 160 -7.26 -9.42 -41.09
CA TYR A 160 -6.46 -8.29 -41.54
C TYR A 160 -4.97 -8.51 -41.33
N LYS A 161 -4.16 -8.03 -42.28
CA LYS A 161 -2.72 -7.84 -42.05
C LYS A 161 -2.55 -6.84 -40.91
N ALA A 162 -1.75 -7.20 -39.89
CA ALA A 162 -1.54 -6.38 -38.71
C ALA A 162 -1.02 -4.97 -39.11
N PRO A 163 -1.80 -3.90 -38.88
CA PRO A 163 -1.40 -2.56 -39.28
C PRO A 163 -0.44 -1.96 -38.27
N ASN A 164 0.36 -1.01 -38.72
CA ASN A 164 1.08 -0.11 -37.81
C ASN A 164 0.08 0.87 -37.17
N PRO A 165 0.29 1.32 -35.91
CA PRO A 165 -0.53 2.37 -35.27
C PRO A 165 -0.76 3.60 -36.15
N TRP A 166 0.27 4.02 -36.90
CA TRP A 166 0.19 5.16 -37.81
C TRP A 166 -0.81 4.95 -38.97
N GLU A 167 -0.89 3.74 -39.52
CA GLU A 167 -1.83 3.40 -40.60
C GLU A 167 -3.28 3.50 -40.11
N VAL A 168 -3.53 3.05 -38.88
CA VAL A 168 -4.86 3.19 -38.24
C VAL A 168 -5.23 4.66 -38.06
N LEU A 169 -4.29 5.50 -37.63
CA LEU A 169 -4.52 6.95 -37.51
C LEU A 169 -4.79 7.60 -38.88
N GLN A 170 -4.11 7.18 -39.95
CA GLN A 170 -4.37 7.65 -41.31
C GLN A 170 -5.78 7.31 -41.79
N LEU A 171 -6.30 6.13 -41.46
CA LEU A 171 -7.68 5.77 -41.79
C LEU A 171 -8.70 6.66 -41.08
N ILE A 172 -8.45 7.04 -39.83
CA ILE A 172 -9.34 7.96 -39.10
C ILE A 172 -9.24 9.38 -39.67
N ALA A 173 -8.03 9.85 -39.97
CA ALA A 173 -7.81 11.15 -40.59
C ALA A 173 -8.54 11.26 -41.94
N LYS A 174 -8.49 10.18 -42.75
CA LYS A 174 -9.23 10.06 -44.01
C LYS A 174 -10.75 10.16 -43.79
N ASN A 175 -11.30 9.43 -42.83
CA ASN A 175 -12.73 9.49 -42.49
C ASN A 175 -13.16 10.89 -42.02
N LYS A 176 -12.33 11.54 -41.20
CA LYS A 176 -12.57 12.92 -40.72
C LYS A 176 -12.35 13.99 -41.79
N LYS A 177 -11.77 13.65 -42.95
CA LYS A 177 -11.32 14.61 -43.99
C LYS A 177 -10.42 15.71 -43.40
N GLN A 178 -9.52 15.31 -42.49
CA GLN A 178 -8.60 16.21 -41.78
C GLN A 178 -7.16 15.74 -41.95
N ASP A 179 -6.22 16.68 -41.97
CA ASP A 179 -4.78 16.35 -41.90
C ASP A 179 -4.47 15.72 -40.55
N LEU A 180 -3.85 14.53 -40.55
CA LEU A 180 -3.45 13.81 -39.34
C LEU A 180 -2.57 14.67 -38.42
N LYS A 181 -1.74 15.57 -38.97
CA LYS A 181 -0.91 16.47 -38.16
C LYS A 181 -1.72 17.40 -37.25
N ARG A 182 -2.99 17.64 -37.57
CA ARG A 182 -3.91 18.49 -36.79
C ARG A 182 -4.77 17.70 -35.81
N ILE A 183 -4.63 16.37 -35.77
CA ILE A 183 -5.43 15.50 -34.90
C ILE A 183 -4.56 15.10 -33.70
N PRO A 184 -4.78 15.68 -32.50
CA PRO A 184 -4.06 15.28 -31.31
C PRO A 184 -4.46 13.85 -30.90
N VAL A 185 -3.50 13.09 -30.38
CA VAL A 185 -3.69 11.66 -30.06
C VAL A 185 -3.09 11.34 -28.69
N PHE A 186 -3.86 10.65 -27.84
CA PHE A 186 -3.38 9.93 -26.68
C PHE A 186 -3.32 8.45 -27.01
N LEU A 187 -2.13 7.87 -26.94
CA LEU A 187 -1.92 6.44 -27.13
C LEU A 187 -1.55 5.83 -25.78
N ILE A 188 -2.52 5.22 -25.10
CA ILE A 188 -2.34 4.60 -23.79
C ILE A 188 -2.18 3.10 -23.99
N VAL A 189 -1.00 2.57 -23.66
CA VAL A 189 -0.64 1.16 -23.81
C VAL A 189 -0.39 0.54 -22.44
N ASP A 190 -1.28 -0.35 -22.04
CA ASP A 190 -1.28 -1.02 -20.75
C ASP A 190 -0.57 -2.38 -20.83
N ALA A 191 0.11 -2.72 -19.74
CA ALA A 191 0.69 -4.03 -19.47
C ALA A 191 1.78 -4.48 -20.46
N LEU A 192 2.68 -3.56 -20.79
CA LEU A 192 3.78 -3.81 -21.73
C LEU A 192 4.74 -4.92 -21.28
N GLN A 193 4.76 -5.27 -19.98
CA GLN A 193 5.56 -6.40 -19.50
C GLN A 193 5.23 -7.73 -20.21
N HIS A 194 4.00 -7.89 -20.72
CA HIS A 194 3.60 -9.10 -21.46
C HIS A 194 4.25 -9.22 -22.85
N ILE A 195 4.93 -8.17 -23.33
CA ILE A 195 5.77 -8.25 -24.53
C ILE A 195 7.11 -8.92 -24.18
N MET A 196 7.60 -8.76 -22.94
CA MET A 196 8.87 -9.33 -22.48
C MET A 196 8.75 -10.78 -22.03
N TYR A 197 7.65 -11.12 -21.35
CA TYR A 197 7.48 -12.45 -20.75
C TYR A 197 6.58 -13.34 -21.59
N ASN A 198 7.09 -14.52 -21.97
CA ASN A 198 6.30 -15.56 -22.61
C ASN A 198 5.28 -16.13 -21.61
N SER A 199 3.97 -15.94 -21.84
CA SER A 199 2.92 -16.36 -20.91
C SER A 199 2.66 -17.87 -20.91
N LYS A 200 3.17 -18.63 -21.88
CA LYS A 200 2.89 -20.08 -22.00
C LYS A 200 3.97 -21.01 -21.44
N GLU A 201 5.23 -20.58 -21.30
CA GLU A 201 6.31 -21.51 -20.89
C GLU A 201 6.58 -21.57 -19.38
N ASN A 202 6.19 -20.54 -18.63
CA ASN A 202 6.50 -20.49 -17.19
C ASN A 202 5.54 -21.29 -16.30
N ILE A 203 4.42 -21.80 -16.84
CA ILE A 203 3.47 -22.64 -16.07
C ILE A 203 3.86 -24.13 -16.14
N VAL A 204 4.71 -24.56 -17.09
CA VAL A 204 5.09 -25.97 -17.25
C VAL A 204 6.48 -26.29 -16.68
N ASN A 205 7.34 -25.28 -16.48
CA ASN A 205 8.74 -25.50 -16.08
C ASN A 205 9.03 -25.38 -14.57
N SER A 206 8.03 -25.26 -13.69
CA SER A 206 8.26 -25.28 -12.24
C SER A 206 8.53 -26.68 -11.68
N GLU A 207 8.36 -27.75 -12.47
CA GLU A 207 8.57 -29.14 -12.03
C GLU A 207 9.77 -29.84 -12.69
N ASN A 208 10.37 -29.27 -13.73
CA ASN A 208 11.55 -29.85 -14.38
C ASN A 208 12.62 -28.76 -14.58
N ASN A 209 13.79 -28.98 -13.99
CA ASN A 209 15.01 -28.17 -14.12
C ASN A 209 15.56 -28.17 -15.57
N ASN A 210 14.77 -27.67 -16.53
CA ASN A 210 15.25 -27.37 -17.87
C ASN A 210 15.50 -25.86 -17.98
N THR A 211 16.76 -25.55 -18.22
CA THR A 211 17.33 -24.23 -18.43
C THR A 211 16.51 -23.46 -19.47
N ILE A 212 15.90 -22.35 -19.07
CA ILE A 212 15.31 -21.37 -20.00
C ILE A 212 16.43 -20.96 -20.98
N ASN A 213 16.22 -21.18 -22.28
CA ASN A 213 17.21 -20.86 -23.31
C ASN A 213 17.53 -19.35 -23.25
N SER A 214 18.79 -19.01 -23.02
CA SER A 214 19.28 -17.62 -22.91
C SER A 214 18.98 -16.77 -24.15
N ASN A 215 18.84 -17.39 -25.33
CA ASN A 215 18.53 -16.73 -26.59
C ASN A 215 17.11 -16.14 -26.65
N ASP A 216 16.11 -16.78 -26.04
CA ASP A 216 14.72 -16.32 -26.09
C ASP A 216 14.51 -15.07 -25.21
N ASN A 217 15.20 -15.02 -24.06
CA ASN A 217 15.22 -13.84 -23.19
C ASN A 217 15.87 -12.62 -23.87
N ILE A 218 16.94 -12.82 -24.63
CA ILE A 218 17.60 -11.75 -25.40
C ILE A 218 16.68 -11.24 -26.53
N MET A 219 16.04 -12.16 -27.26
CA MET A 219 15.12 -11.80 -28.35
C MET A 219 13.89 -11.03 -27.84
N ASN A 220 13.27 -11.49 -26.76
CA ASN A 220 12.10 -10.82 -26.15
C ASN A 220 12.46 -9.45 -25.58
N SER A 221 13.65 -9.32 -24.98
CA SER A 221 14.18 -8.03 -24.52
C SER A 221 14.37 -7.05 -25.68
N LYS A 222 14.93 -7.52 -26.81
CA LYS A 222 15.09 -6.71 -28.02
C LYS A 222 13.74 -6.29 -28.60
N LYS A 223 12.76 -7.21 -28.66
CA LYS A 223 11.39 -6.94 -29.13
C LYS A 223 10.70 -5.87 -28.27
N PHE A 224 10.82 -5.96 -26.94
CA PHE A 224 10.31 -4.95 -26.03
C PHE A 224 10.96 -3.59 -26.24
N TYR A 225 12.30 -3.53 -26.27
CA TYR A 225 13.03 -2.29 -26.49
C TYR A 225 12.63 -1.63 -27.81
N GLN A 226 12.60 -2.40 -28.90
CA GLN A 226 12.19 -1.91 -30.21
C GLN A 226 10.76 -1.36 -30.17
N THR A 227 9.83 -2.08 -29.52
CA THR A 227 8.44 -1.63 -29.41
C THR A 227 8.32 -0.30 -28.64
N ILE A 228 9.06 -0.13 -27.54
CA ILE A 228 9.10 1.14 -26.79
C ILE A 228 9.63 2.28 -27.65
N MET A 229 10.71 2.05 -28.40
CA MET A 229 11.28 3.03 -29.32
C MET A 229 10.29 3.41 -30.41
N ASP A 230 9.62 2.43 -31.02
CA ASP A 230 8.65 2.65 -32.10
C ASP A 230 7.40 3.40 -31.61
N ILE A 231 6.87 3.05 -30.42
CA ILE A 231 5.80 3.83 -29.75
C ILE A 231 6.26 5.27 -29.56
N GLY A 232 7.49 5.44 -29.10
CA GLY A 232 8.06 6.75 -28.90
C GLY A 232 8.16 7.56 -30.20
N ASP A 233 8.62 6.93 -31.28
CA ASP A 233 8.88 7.58 -32.56
C ASP A 233 7.59 8.01 -33.28
N LEU A 234 6.43 7.45 -32.91
CA LEU A 234 5.13 8.01 -33.28
C LEU A 234 4.98 9.48 -32.87
N GLY A 235 5.48 9.86 -31.68
CA GLY A 235 5.49 11.25 -31.21
C GLY A 235 6.37 12.17 -32.05
N CYS A 236 7.33 11.62 -32.79
CA CYS A 236 8.26 12.37 -33.63
C CYS A 236 7.73 12.60 -35.06
N LYS A 237 6.56 12.06 -35.44
CA LYS A 237 5.98 12.15 -36.80
C LYS A 237 5.25 13.45 -37.12
N GLY A 238 5.37 14.47 -36.26
CA GLY A 238 4.81 15.81 -36.48
C GLY A 238 3.34 15.98 -36.10
N THR A 239 2.72 14.96 -35.50
CA THR A 239 1.39 15.05 -34.87
C THR A 239 1.56 15.24 -33.37
N PHE A 240 0.65 15.97 -32.71
CA PHE A 240 0.67 16.10 -31.25
C PHE A 240 0.20 14.79 -30.60
N LEU A 241 1.11 13.81 -30.51
CA LEU A 241 0.86 12.46 -30.03
C LEU A 241 1.51 12.25 -28.67
N ILE A 242 0.74 11.77 -27.72
CA ILE A 242 1.11 11.59 -26.31
C ILE A 242 1.06 10.09 -25.99
N PRO A 243 2.21 9.40 -26.03
CA PRO A 243 2.29 8.01 -25.62
C PRO A 243 2.34 7.91 -24.09
N CYS A 244 1.45 7.11 -23.51
CA CYS A 244 1.45 6.73 -22.11
C CYS A 244 1.49 5.21 -22.00
N CYS A 245 2.37 4.70 -21.16
CA CYS A 245 2.70 3.29 -21.08
C CYS A 245 2.59 2.82 -19.63
N THR A 246 2.10 1.60 -19.41
CA THR A 246 2.19 0.96 -18.10
C THR A 246 3.00 -0.32 -18.18
N ALA A 247 3.74 -0.58 -17.12
CA ALA A 247 4.39 -1.87 -16.93
C ALA A 247 4.53 -2.21 -15.45
N THR A 248 4.53 -3.51 -15.14
CA THR A 248 5.01 -3.95 -13.84
C THR A 248 6.52 -3.72 -13.77
N ILE A 249 7.00 -3.01 -12.74
CA ILE A 249 8.44 -2.77 -12.54
C ILE A 249 9.11 -4.14 -12.43
N THR A 250 10.01 -4.43 -13.36
CA THR A 250 10.90 -5.59 -13.30
C THR A 250 12.34 -5.09 -13.45
N GLY A 251 13.31 -5.82 -12.88
CA GLY A 251 14.75 -5.56 -13.06
C GLY A 251 15.15 -5.21 -14.49
N PRO A 252 14.75 -6.05 -15.47
CA PRO A 252 14.97 -5.75 -16.87
C PRO A 252 14.33 -4.44 -17.33
N ILE A 253 13.05 -4.20 -17.03
CA ILE A 253 12.32 -3.00 -17.50
C ILE A 253 12.95 -1.70 -16.97
N ASP A 254 13.24 -1.62 -15.67
CA ASP A 254 13.83 -0.41 -15.08
C ASP A 254 15.24 -0.16 -15.62
N SER A 255 16.04 -1.21 -15.84
CA SER A 255 17.35 -1.11 -16.49
C SER A 255 17.22 -0.63 -17.94
N PHE A 256 16.28 -1.19 -18.71
CA PHE A 256 16.03 -0.79 -20.11
C PHE A 256 15.56 0.66 -20.23
N LEU A 257 14.63 1.09 -19.38
CA LEU A 257 14.12 2.46 -19.46
C LEU A 257 15.20 3.50 -19.08
N ASN A 258 16.17 3.13 -18.24
CA ASN A 258 17.30 3.99 -17.89
C ASN A 258 18.34 4.15 -19.02
N THR A 259 18.40 3.23 -19.98
CA THR A 259 19.31 3.36 -21.14
C THR A 259 18.69 4.13 -22.31
N LEU A 260 17.42 4.50 -22.23
CA LEU A 260 16.76 5.29 -23.27
C LEU A 260 17.33 6.73 -23.30
N TYR A 261 17.89 7.13 -24.44
CA TYR A 261 18.31 8.52 -24.72
C TYR A 261 17.15 9.51 -24.94
N ARG A 262 15.91 9.03 -24.75
CA ARG A 262 14.65 9.73 -24.97
C ARG A 262 14.12 10.34 -23.67
N LYS A 263 13.38 11.45 -23.79
CA LYS A 263 12.69 12.04 -22.64
C LYS A 263 11.57 11.12 -22.13
N CYS A 264 11.76 10.56 -20.92
CA CYS A 264 10.78 9.74 -20.23
C CYS A 264 10.28 10.45 -18.96
N ILE A 265 8.96 10.45 -18.76
CA ILE A 265 8.29 11.07 -17.61
C ILE A 265 7.61 9.96 -16.80
N TYR A 266 8.17 9.68 -15.63
CA TYR A 266 7.61 8.70 -14.70
C TYR A 266 6.52 9.34 -13.84
N LEU A 267 5.34 8.73 -13.84
CA LEU A 267 4.15 9.22 -13.17
C LEU A 267 3.88 8.40 -11.90
N PRO A 268 3.47 9.04 -10.78
CA PRO A 268 3.24 8.36 -9.52
C PRO A 268 2.00 7.44 -9.58
N VAL A 269 2.07 6.33 -8.85
CA VAL A 269 0.93 5.42 -8.60
C VAL A 269 0.63 5.44 -7.09
N PRO A 270 -0.34 6.25 -6.64
CA PRO A 270 -0.53 6.51 -5.22
C PRO A 270 -1.17 5.32 -4.50
N SER A 271 -0.96 5.26 -3.18
CA SER A 271 -1.75 4.38 -2.31
C SER A 271 -3.18 4.89 -2.21
N LEU A 272 -4.16 4.00 -2.31
CA LEU A 272 -5.56 4.39 -2.20
C LEU A 272 -5.96 4.64 -0.75
N HIS A 273 -6.67 5.74 -0.51
CA HIS A 273 -7.50 5.86 0.68
C HIS A 273 -8.75 4.96 0.54
N PRO A 274 -9.48 4.70 1.65
CA PRO A 274 -10.73 3.96 1.61
C PRO A 274 -11.66 4.48 0.50
N PRO A 275 -12.03 3.63 -0.48
CA PRO A 275 -12.68 4.07 -1.71
C PRO A 275 -14.12 4.54 -1.46
N THR A 276 -14.57 5.42 -2.36
CA THR A 276 -15.95 5.89 -2.45
C THR A 276 -16.46 5.68 -3.87
N VAL A 277 -17.78 5.67 -4.06
CA VAL A 277 -18.44 5.58 -5.38
C VAL A 277 -19.42 6.73 -5.50
N TYR A 278 -19.48 7.38 -6.67
CA TYR A 278 -20.47 8.42 -6.94
C TYR A 278 -21.89 7.83 -6.94
N GLN A 279 -22.82 8.48 -6.24
CA GLN A 279 -24.23 8.16 -6.38
C GLN A 279 -24.69 8.57 -7.79
N LYS A 280 -25.45 7.70 -8.46
CA LYS A 280 -26.01 7.98 -9.79
C LYS A 280 -26.65 9.37 -9.80
N ASP A 281 -26.33 10.15 -10.84
CA ASP A 281 -26.89 11.47 -11.12
C ASP A 281 -26.65 12.54 -10.03
N THR A 282 -25.67 12.34 -9.14
CA THR A 282 -25.27 13.36 -8.17
C THR A 282 -23.74 13.52 -8.08
N LYS A 283 -23.29 14.68 -7.58
CA LYS A 283 -21.88 14.90 -7.20
C LYS A 283 -21.52 14.31 -5.83
N LYS A 284 -22.45 13.61 -5.16
CA LYS A 284 -22.22 13.03 -3.83
C LYS A 284 -21.62 11.63 -4.00
N SER A 285 -20.61 11.31 -3.20
CA SER A 285 -20.05 9.96 -3.13
C SER A 285 -20.42 9.25 -1.84
N THR A 286 -20.53 7.93 -1.90
CA THR A 286 -20.79 7.03 -0.77
C THR A 286 -19.58 6.17 -0.52
N LYS A 287 -19.34 5.79 0.75
CA LYS A 287 -18.23 4.89 1.07
C LYS A 287 -18.53 3.48 0.56
N VAL A 288 -17.52 2.84 -0.04
CA VAL A 288 -17.60 1.44 -0.45
C VAL A 288 -17.72 0.52 0.76
N PHE A 289 -16.96 0.83 1.81
CA PHE A 289 -16.88 0.05 3.03
C PHE A 289 -17.72 0.65 4.15
N GLN A 290 -18.38 -0.22 4.93
CA GLN A 290 -19.11 0.18 6.12
C GLN A 290 -18.16 0.76 7.19
N GLN A 291 -18.63 1.75 7.94
CA GLN A 291 -17.85 2.39 9.01
C GLN A 291 -18.10 1.68 10.34
N ASN A 292 -17.45 0.54 10.53
CA ASN A 292 -17.38 -0.14 11.82
C ASN A 292 -15.92 -0.50 12.13
N PHE A 293 -15.64 -0.83 13.38
CA PHE A 293 -14.27 -1.04 13.84
C PHE A 293 -13.52 -2.10 13.04
N ILE A 294 -14.16 -3.25 12.78
CA ILE A 294 -13.57 -4.39 12.09
C ILE A 294 -13.25 -4.03 10.64
N THR A 295 -14.21 -3.47 9.92
CA THR A 295 -14.05 -3.10 8.50
C THR A 295 -12.97 -2.05 8.34
N GLU A 296 -12.91 -1.05 9.22
CA GLU A 296 -11.89 -0.01 9.15
C GLU A 296 -10.48 -0.59 9.34
N ILE A 297 -10.30 -1.54 10.28
CA ILE A 297 -9.04 -2.27 10.43
C ILE A 297 -8.69 -3.03 9.16
N LEU A 298 -9.61 -3.85 8.63
CA LEU A 298 -9.35 -4.66 7.43
C LEU A 298 -9.02 -3.80 6.19
N VAL A 299 -9.68 -2.65 6.04
CA VAL A 299 -9.37 -1.69 4.97
C VAL A 299 -7.97 -1.10 5.16
N GLY A 300 -7.60 -0.75 6.40
CA GLY A 300 -6.26 -0.30 6.74
C GLY A 300 -5.19 -1.37 6.49
N ASP A 301 -5.52 -2.63 6.80
CA ASP A 301 -4.64 -3.78 6.63
C ASP A 301 -4.29 -4.06 5.17
N CYS A 302 -5.11 -3.59 4.22
CA CYS A 302 -4.82 -3.67 2.78
C CYS A 302 -3.76 -2.65 2.31
N GLY A 303 -3.32 -1.72 3.17
CA GLY A 303 -2.24 -0.76 2.87
C GLY A 303 -2.46 0.14 1.65
N GLY A 304 -3.72 0.36 1.26
CA GLY A 304 -4.08 1.13 0.07
C GLY A 304 -3.73 0.46 -1.26
N HIS A 305 -3.55 -0.87 -1.29
CA HIS A 305 -3.41 -1.62 -2.54
C HIS A 305 -4.80 -1.83 -3.17
N GLY A 306 -5.00 -1.34 -4.40
CA GLY A 306 -6.30 -1.39 -5.08
C GLY A 306 -6.84 -2.81 -5.21
N ARG A 307 -6.02 -3.76 -5.69
CA ARG A 307 -6.45 -5.15 -5.84
C ARG A 307 -6.73 -5.83 -4.49
N ALA A 308 -5.98 -5.49 -3.44
CA ALA A 308 -6.26 -5.99 -2.08
C ALA A 308 -7.60 -5.49 -1.55
N LEU A 309 -7.92 -4.22 -1.75
CA LEU A 309 -9.22 -3.64 -1.39
C LEU A 309 -10.37 -4.27 -2.20
N GLU A 310 -10.15 -4.63 -3.47
CA GLU A 310 -11.15 -5.35 -4.26
C GLU A 310 -11.42 -6.75 -3.69
N ILE A 311 -10.37 -7.49 -3.30
CA ILE A 311 -10.54 -8.79 -2.64
C ILE A 311 -11.35 -8.62 -1.36
N LEU A 312 -10.99 -7.65 -0.52
CA LEU A 312 -11.71 -7.36 0.71
C LEU A 312 -13.19 -7.04 0.43
N GLN A 313 -13.48 -6.18 -0.56
CA GLN A 313 -14.85 -5.84 -0.92
C GLN A 313 -15.64 -7.10 -1.37
N LYS A 314 -15.06 -7.95 -2.22
CA LYS A 314 -15.71 -9.18 -2.70
C LYS A 314 -16.05 -10.13 -1.55
N VAL A 315 -15.13 -10.29 -0.60
CA VAL A 315 -15.35 -11.15 0.55
C VAL A 315 -16.41 -10.55 1.47
N LEU A 316 -16.30 -9.27 1.85
CA LEU A 316 -17.25 -8.61 2.74
C LEU A 316 -18.68 -8.55 2.17
N MET A 317 -18.86 -8.55 0.85
CA MET A 317 -20.20 -8.64 0.23
C MET A 317 -20.94 -9.94 0.57
N LYS A 318 -20.25 -11.00 0.99
CA LYS A 318 -20.85 -12.27 1.38
C LYS A 318 -21.32 -12.30 2.85
N TYR A 319 -20.93 -11.33 3.66
CA TYR A 319 -21.12 -11.37 5.12
C TYR A 319 -21.87 -10.15 5.63
N ASN A 320 -22.77 -10.38 6.59
CA ASN A 320 -23.22 -9.32 7.49
C ASN A 320 -22.20 -9.17 8.62
N ILE A 321 -21.35 -8.14 8.58
CA ILE A 321 -20.25 -7.92 9.54
C ILE A 321 -20.76 -7.84 10.99
N ASN A 322 -22.02 -7.45 11.20
CA ASN A 322 -22.59 -7.36 12.54
C ASN A 322 -23.04 -8.71 13.12
N GLU A 323 -23.04 -9.78 12.32
CA GLU A 323 -23.57 -11.11 12.70
C GLU A 323 -22.68 -12.25 12.20
N CYS A 324 -21.56 -11.96 11.53
CA CYS A 324 -20.74 -12.97 10.91
C CYS A 324 -19.82 -13.68 11.91
N ASN A 325 -19.54 -14.94 11.62
CA ASN A 325 -18.41 -15.64 12.22
C ASN A 325 -17.12 -15.04 11.66
N LEU A 326 -16.36 -14.36 12.52
CA LEU A 326 -15.11 -13.70 12.12
C LEU A 326 -14.03 -14.67 11.69
N ASP A 327 -14.00 -15.89 12.24
CA ASP A 327 -13.03 -16.90 11.81
C ASP A 327 -13.28 -17.28 10.35
N LEU A 328 -14.54 -17.58 10.01
CA LEU A 328 -14.92 -17.90 8.62
C LEU A 328 -14.63 -16.73 7.66
N LEU A 329 -14.84 -15.48 8.10
CA LEU A 329 -14.49 -14.31 7.31
C LEU A 329 -12.98 -14.23 7.08
N MET A 330 -12.17 -14.43 8.12
CA MET A 330 -10.72 -14.38 8.03
C MET A 330 -10.18 -15.55 7.18
N ASP A 331 -10.75 -16.75 7.27
CA ASP A 331 -10.40 -17.89 6.41
C ASP A 331 -10.71 -17.61 4.93
N ASP A 332 -11.88 -17.04 4.63
CA ASP A 332 -12.25 -16.64 3.27
C ASP A 332 -11.31 -15.56 2.72
N LEU A 333 -10.87 -14.62 3.56
CA LEU A 333 -9.87 -13.61 3.20
C LEU A 333 -8.53 -14.28 2.93
N TYR A 334 -8.05 -15.15 3.83
CA TYR A 334 -6.79 -15.88 3.68
C TYR A 334 -6.75 -16.59 2.32
N ASN A 335 -7.76 -17.41 2.05
CA ASN A 335 -7.89 -18.17 0.80
C ASN A 335 -7.97 -17.27 -0.44
N SER A 336 -8.71 -16.15 -0.35
CA SER A 336 -8.84 -15.23 -1.48
C SER A 336 -7.53 -14.49 -1.77
N PHE A 337 -6.78 -14.10 -0.75
CA PHE A 337 -5.48 -13.45 -0.91
C PHE A 337 -4.42 -14.41 -1.42
N THR A 338 -4.28 -15.60 -0.83
CA THR A 338 -3.28 -16.59 -1.25
C THR A 338 -3.51 -17.05 -2.69
N LYS A 339 -4.78 -17.22 -3.10
CA LYS A 339 -5.14 -17.52 -4.49
C LYS A 339 -4.81 -16.38 -5.46
N GLN A 340 -5.01 -15.12 -5.05
CA GLN A 340 -4.85 -13.98 -5.96
C GLN A 340 -3.40 -13.47 -6.04
N TYR A 341 -2.59 -13.72 -5.02
CA TYR A 341 -1.19 -13.28 -4.89
C TYR A 341 -0.25 -14.46 -4.62
N VAL A 342 -0.40 -15.55 -5.38
CA VAL A 342 0.41 -16.78 -5.21
C VAL A 342 1.90 -16.45 -5.14
N ASP A 343 2.41 -15.65 -6.09
CA ASP A 343 3.82 -15.30 -6.17
C ASP A 343 4.30 -14.40 -5.02
N ALA A 344 3.41 -13.58 -4.44
CA ALA A 344 3.78 -12.68 -3.33
C ALA A 344 4.01 -13.45 -2.02
N PHE A 345 3.46 -14.67 -1.93
CA PHE A 345 3.55 -15.54 -0.77
C PHE A 345 4.41 -16.79 -1.00
N ASN A 346 4.89 -16.98 -2.23
CA ASN A 346 5.80 -18.06 -2.61
C ASN A 346 7.24 -17.76 -2.17
N LEU A 347 7.43 -17.72 -0.85
CA LEU A 347 8.71 -17.56 -0.18
C LEU A 347 8.98 -18.79 0.70
N SER A 348 10.24 -19.21 0.76
CA SER A 348 10.68 -20.14 1.80
C SER A 348 10.61 -19.47 3.19
N ASP A 349 10.60 -20.26 4.25
CA ASP A 349 10.52 -19.76 5.62
C ASP A 349 11.69 -18.82 5.96
N ASN A 350 12.90 -19.16 5.52
CA ASN A 350 14.08 -18.33 5.73
C ASN A 350 13.99 -16.99 4.98
N GLU A 351 13.56 -17.00 3.71
CA GLU A 351 13.37 -15.76 2.95
C GLU A 351 12.29 -14.88 3.56
N ALA A 352 11.15 -15.46 3.97
CA ALA A 352 10.07 -14.73 4.60
C ALA A 352 10.54 -14.03 5.88
N LYS A 353 11.33 -14.71 6.72
CA LYS A 353 11.92 -14.13 7.94
C LYS A 353 12.87 -12.98 7.63
N ILE A 354 13.81 -13.16 6.70
CA ILE A 354 14.80 -12.14 6.34
C ILE A 354 14.10 -10.89 5.76
N ILE A 355 13.14 -11.09 4.86
CA ILE A 355 12.38 -9.99 4.25
C ILE A 355 11.53 -9.27 5.31
N ALA A 356 10.86 -10.02 6.19
CA ALA A 356 10.09 -9.44 7.29
C ALA A 356 10.99 -8.63 8.25
N LYS A 357 12.20 -9.12 8.54
CA LYS A 357 13.20 -8.38 9.32
C LYS A 357 13.57 -7.07 8.64
N ALA A 358 13.95 -7.11 7.37
CA ALA A 358 14.30 -5.91 6.60
C ALA A 358 13.16 -4.87 6.60
N ILE A 359 11.91 -5.31 6.47
CA ILE A 359 10.72 -4.45 6.54
C ILE A 359 10.55 -3.84 7.94
N LEU A 360 10.68 -4.62 9.02
CA LEU A 360 10.35 -4.16 10.37
C LEU A 360 11.45 -3.36 11.06
N THR A 361 12.69 -3.49 10.57
CA THR A 361 13.83 -2.67 11.01
C THR A 361 14.14 -1.51 10.06
N HIS A 362 13.36 -1.34 8.99
CA HIS A 362 13.66 -0.42 7.88
C HIS A 362 15.11 -0.53 7.44
N GLN A 363 15.54 -1.75 7.12
CA GLN A 363 16.86 -1.97 6.57
C GLN A 363 16.97 -1.24 5.23
N LEU A 364 18.01 -0.40 5.09
CA LEU A 364 18.31 0.26 3.83
C LEU A 364 18.84 -0.80 2.84
N LEU A 365 18.20 -0.89 1.68
CA LEU A 365 18.51 -1.87 0.63
C LEU A 365 18.72 -1.13 -0.69
N ASP A 366 19.55 -1.67 -1.57
CA ASP A 366 19.62 -1.26 -2.97
C ASP A 366 18.63 -2.10 -3.81
N LEU A 367 17.94 -1.46 -4.76
CA LEU A 367 16.95 -2.12 -5.61
C LEU A 367 17.50 -3.31 -6.41
N ASP A 368 18.76 -3.23 -6.84
CA ASP A 368 19.36 -4.18 -7.77
C ASP A 368 20.34 -5.16 -7.11
N GLU A 369 20.68 -4.93 -5.84
CA GLU A 369 21.51 -5.86 -5.06
C GLU A 369 20.65 -6.92 -4.34
N GLU A 370 21.24 -8.08 -4.10
CA GLU A 370 20.58 -9.15 -3.33
C GLU A 370 20.37 -8.72 -1.88
N ILE A 371 19.18 -8.98 -1.34
CA ILE A 371 18.93 -8.78 0.08
C ILE A 371 19.85 -9.75 0.85
N PRO A 372 20.64 -9.27 1.83
CA PRO A 372 21.61 -10.11 2.51
C PRO A 372 21.03 -11.43 3.01
N LYS A 373 21.71 -12.54 2.74
CA LYS A 373 21.30 -13.92 3.07
C LYS A 373 20.10 -14.45 2.26
N THR A 374 19.74 -13.80 1.17
CA THR A 374 18.78 -14.29 0.17
C THR A 374 19.40 -14.22 -1.23
N ASN A 375 18.77 -14.87 -2.21
CA ASN A 375 19.08 -14.73 -3.63
C ASN A 375 18.08 -13.82 -4.37
N LYS A 376 17.34 -12.98 -3.62
CA LYS A 376 16.29 -12.11 -4.14
C LYS A 376 16.70 -10.66 -4.02
N THR A 377 16.49 -9.88 -5.07
CA THR A 377 16.63 -8.43 -5.02
C THR A 377 15.30 -7.77 -4.63
N PRO A 378 15.30 -6.56 -4.03
CA PRO A 378 14.07 -5.83 -3.78
C PRO A 378 13.22 -5.68 -5.05
N ASN A 379 13.85 -5.44 -6.21
CA ASN A 379 13.16 -5.28 -7.48
C ASN A 379 12.39 -6.56 -7.91
N GLN A 380 12.94 -7.75 -7.66
CA GLN A 380 12.22 -9.01 -7.90
C GLN A 380 10.97 -9.13 -7.00
N LEU A 381 11.06 -8.69 -5.74
CA LEU A 381 9.93 -8.76 -4.81
C LEU A 381 8.76 -7.83 -5.20
N LEU A 382 9.05 -6.67 -5.78
CA LEU A 382 8.01 -5.70 -6.21
C LEU A 382 7.09 -6.23 -7.30
N GLN A 383 7.57 -7.19 -8.10
CA GLN A 383 6.83 -7.75 -9.22
C GLN A 383 5.56 -8.47 -8.78
N ASN A 384 5.66 -9.16 -7.64
CA ASN A 384 4.63 -10.08 -7.17
C ASN A 384 3.42 -9.36 -6.55
N GLY A 385 3.49 -8.03 -6.40
CA GLY A 385 2.45 -7.22 -5.77
C GLY A 385 2.51 -7.26 -4.24
N LEU A 386 1.69 -6.42 -3.58
CA LEU A 386 1.67 -6.16 -2.13
C LEU A 386 2.97 -5.58 -1.54
N ILE A 387 4.11 -5.70 -2.20
CA ILE A 387 5.37 -5.12 -1.77
C ILE A 387 5.61 -3.82 -2.55
N ARG A 388 6.03 -2.77 -1.84
CA ARG A 388 6.43 -1.48 -2.40
C ARG A 388 7.85 -1.14 -1.95
N PHE A 389 8.48 -0.22 -2.66
CA PHE A 389 9.81 0.29 -2.34
C PHE A 389 9.76 1.81 -2.15
N GLU A 390 10.05 2.27 -0.94
CA GLU A 390 10.16 3.69 -0.61
C GLU A 390 11.62 4.13 -0.80
N ARG A 391 11.90 4.86 -1.89
CA ARG A 391 13.25 5.35 -2.18
C ARG A 391 13.68 6.43 -1.20
N VAL A 392 14.96 6.43 -0.84
CA VAL A 392 15.58 7.43 0.02
C VAL A 392 16.55 8.28 -0.79
N GLY A 393 16.38 9.61 -0.71
CA GLY A 393 17.27 10.55 -1.39
C GLY A 393 16.79 10.96 -2.79
N PRO A 394 17.68 11.53 -3.63
CA PRO A 394 17.35 11.96 -4.99
C PRO A 394 16.80 10.82 -5.84
N SER A 395 16.03 11.15 -6.88
CA SER A 395 15.42 10.15 -7.77
C SER A 395 16.41 9.24 -8.51
N THR A 396 17.68 9.64 -8.57
CA THR A 396 18.80 8.85 -9.13
C THR A 396 19.28 7.75 -8.19
N PHE A 397 18.98 7.83 -6.89
CA PHE A 397 19.37 6.81 -5.94
C PHE A 397 18.45 5.60 -6.06
N ARG A 398 19.06 4.41 -5.97
CA ARG A 398 18.39 3.12 -6.01
C ARG A 398 18.22 2.49 -4.64
N THR A 399 18.55 3.24 -3.59
CA THR A 399 18.44 2.79 -2.21
C THR A 399 17.11 3.20 -1.57
N GLY A 400 16.63 2.39 -0.64
CA GLY A 400 15.34 2.60 0.00
C GLY A 400 14.92 1.46 0.91
N TYR A 401 13.63 1.44 1.25
CA TYR A 401 13.04 0.49 2.18
C TYR A 401 11.90 -0.30 1.53
N LEU A 402 11.81 -1.58 1.87
CA LEU A 402 10.64 -2.39 1.53
C LEU A 402 9.47 -2.04 2.46
N THR A 403 8.28 -1.88 1.89
CA THR A 403 7.04 -1.63 2.64
C THR A 403 5.96 -2.60 2.18
N VAL A 404 5.11 -3.05 3.11
CA VAL A 404 4.04 -4.02 2.86
C VAL A 404 2.77 -3.68 3.65
N PRO A 405 1.59 -4.12 3.19
CA PRO A 405 0.37 -4.09 3.98
C PRO A 405 0.40 -5.16 5.10
N TYR A 406 -0.35 -4.94 6.19
CA TYR A 406 -0.45 -5.90 7.29
C TYR A 406 -0.86 -7.31 6.81
N ILE A 407 -1.77 -7.42 5.84
CA ILE A 407 -2.21 -8.71 5.30
C ILE A 407 -1.04 -9.58 4.78
N TRP A 408 0.05 -8.96 4.33
CA TRP A 408 1.23 -9.69 3.88
C TRP A 408 1.94 -10.38 5.06
N ILE A 409 2.15 -9.65 6.17
CA ILE A 409 2.74 -10.18 7.40
C ILE A 409 1.82 -11.24 8.03
N TRP A 410 0.50 -11.00 8.01
CA TRP A 410 -0.48 -11.92 8.57
C TRP A 410 -0.52 -13.27 7.84
N ILE A 411 -0.49 -13.27 6.50
CA ILE A 411 -0.51 -14.51 5.71
C ILE A 411 0.79 -15.31 5.90
N LEU A 412 1.93 -14.62 6.02
CA LEU A 412 3.24 -15.25 6.21
C LEU A 412 3.62 -15.48 7.68
N ALA A 413 2.70 -15.23 8.63
CA ALA A 413 3.00 -15.24 10.06
C ALA A 413 3.58 -16.57 10.55
N GLU A 414 3.13 -17.68 9.99
CA GLU A 414 3.64 -19.02 10.29
C GLU A 414 5.09 -19.19 9.80
N LYS A 415 5.35 -18.84 8.54
CA LYS A 415 6.70 -18.87 7.94
C LYS A 415 7.68 -17.95 8.68
N ILE A 416 7.20 -16.80 9.14
CA ILE A 416 7.98 -15.82 9.90
C ILE A 416 8.19 -16.27 11.37
N GLY A 417 7.37 -17.20 11.88
CA GLY A 417 7.44 -17.69 13.27
C GLY A 417 6.77 -16.77 14.30
N VAL A 418 5.78 -15.97 13.88
CA VAL A 418 5.10 -14.98 14.75
C VAL A 418 3.58 -15.18 14.84
N LYS A 419 3.06 -16.32 14.35
CA LYS A 419 1.62 -16.63 14.32
C LYS A 419 0.92 -16.42 15.66
N GLU A 420 1.48 -16.92 16.75
CA GLU A 420 0.92 -16.79 18.11
C GLU A 420 0.87 -15.33 18.59
N LEU A 421 1.86 -14.51 18.23
CA LEU A 421 1.85 -13.08 18.56
C LEU A 421 0.77 -12.34 17.77
N LEU A 422 0.57 -12.69 16.50
CA LEU A 422 -0.46 -12.06 15.68
C LEU A 422 -1.88 -12.48 16.07
N GLN A 423 -2.08 -13.70 16.62
CA GLN A 423 -3.37 -14.14 17.17
C GLN A 423 -3.89 -13.17 18.24
N LYS A 424 -3.00 -12.59 19.05
CA LYS A 424 -3.36 -11.55 20.04
C LYS A 424 -3.92 -10.26 19.42
N TRP A 425 -3.76 -10.07 18.11
CA TRP A 425 -4.33 -8.96 17.33
C TRP A 425 -5.42 -9.40 16.36
N GLN A 426 -5.80 -10.69 16.37
CA GLN A 426 -7.01 -11.14 15.69
C GLN A 426 -8.23 -10.68 16.48
N PHE A 427 -9.38 -10.57 15.82
CA PHE A 427 -10.64 -10.13 16.44
C PHE A 427 -11.21 -11.14 17.49
N GLU A 428 -10.37 -12.07 17.96
CA GLU A 428 -10.65 -13.22 18.81
C GLU A 428 -10.97 -12.90 20.28
N GLU A 429 -11.02 -11.63 20.68
CA GLU A 429 -11.62 -11.25 21.98
C GLU A 429 -13.10 -11.68 22.09
N GLN A 430 -13.74 -12.12 21.00
CA GLN A 430 -15.05 -12.77 21.06
C GLN A 430 -15.03 -14.20 21.63
N LYS A 431 -13.87 -14.88 21.69
CA LYS A 431 -13.75 -16.27 22.19
C LYS A 431 -13.23 -16.39 23.64
N LEU A 432 -12.61 -15.37 24.23
CA LEU A 432 -12.25 -15.40 25.66
C LEU A 432 -13.48 -15.19 26.56
N LYS A 433 -14.41 -16.15 26.52
CA LYS A 433 -15.41 -16.36 27.58
C LYS A 433 -14.86 -17.16 28.76
N SER A 434 -13.58 -17.56 28.77
CA SER A 434 -13.06 -18.48 29.80
C SER A 434 -11.76 -18.09 30.51
N THR A 435 -11.04 -17.02 30.15
CA THR A 435 -9.90 -16.56 30.96
C THR A 435 -9.89 -15.04 31.13
N SER A 436 -9.70 -14.61 32.36
CA SER A 436 -9.98 -13.28 32.92
C SER A 436 -9.02 -12.14 32.53
N LYS A 437 -8.24 -12.23 31.44
CA LYS A 437 -6.86 -11.67 31.50
C LYS A 437 -6.42 -10.61 30.47
N VAL A 438 -7.31 -9.84 29.83
CA VAL A 438 -6.89 -8.55 29.20
C VAL A 438 -7.96 -7.47 29.40
N GLN A 439 -7.55 -6.28 29.84
CA GLN A 439 -8.43 -5.13 30.03
C GLN A 439 -8.41 -4.25 28.76
N PHE A 440 -9.53 -4.17 28.02
CA PHE A 440 -9.66 -3.47 26.72
C PHE A 440 -9.14 -2.00 26.67
N TRP A 441 -9.05 -1.30 27.80
CA TRP A 441 -8.53 0.08 27.83
C TRP A 441 -6.99 0.15 27.83
N ARG A 442 -6.32 -0.97 28.11
CA ARG A 442 -4.86 -1.15 28.00
C ARG A 442 -4.43 -1.66 26.63
N ASN A 443 -5.32 -1.67 25.64
CA ASN A 443 -5.08 -2.26 24.33
C ASN A 443 -3.86 -1.68 23.63
N PHE A 444 -3.61 -0.38 23.78
CA PHE A 444 -2.44 0.23 23.17
C PHE A 444 -1.14 -0.17 23.87
N GLU A 445 -1.10 -0.22 25.20
CA GLU A 445 0.04 -0.73 25.97
C GLU A 445 0.40 -2.16 25.55
N HIS A 446 -0.62 -3.04 25.53
CA HIS A 446 -0.45 -4.43 25.11
C HIS A 446 -0.02 -4.52 23.65
N PHE A 447 -0.58 -3.66 22.79
CA PHE A 447 -0.19 -3.60 21.38
C PHE A 447 1.28 -3.23 21.23
N ILE A 448 1.78 -2.20 21.92
CA ILE A 448 3.18 -1.79 21.81
C ILE A 448 4.12 -2.84 22.38
N ALA A 449 3.82 -3.38 23.56
CA ALA A 449 4.61 -4.44 24.17
C ALA A 449 4.64 -5.69 23.27
N THR A 450 3.51 -6.09 22.69
CA THR A 450 3.44 -7.19 21.72
C THR A 450 4.20 -6.87 20.43
N PHE A 451 4.17 -5.62 19.95
CA PHE A 451 4.92 -5.18 18.78
C PHE A 451 6.43 -5.23 19.02
N ARG A 452 6.86 -4.87 20.23
CA ARG A 452 8.26 -5.01 20.65
C ARG A 452 8.68 -6.48 20.79
N CYS A 453 7.80 -7.35 21.29
CA CYS A 453 8.01 -8.80 21.28
C CYS A 453 8.14 -9.32 19.84
N LEU A 454 7.27 -8.90 18.93
CA LEU A 454 7.33 -9.27 17.51
C LEU A 454 8.67 -8.89 16.88
N LYS A 455 9.15 -7.66 17.10
CA LYS A 455 10.47 -7.23 16.63
C LYS A 455 11.60 -8.08 17.22
N SER A 456 11.50 -8.45 18.51
CA SER A 456 12.50 -9.31 19.15
C SER A 456 12.56 -10.72 18.57
N GLN A 457 11.41 -11.30 18.21
CA GLN A 457 11.34 -12.63 17.58
C GLN A 457 12.01 -12.61 16.21
N ILE A 458 11.80 -11.54 15.44
CA ILE A 458 12.29 -11.43 14.06
C ILE A 458 13.77 -11.05 13.99
N ILE A 459 14.29 -10.29 14.95
CA ILE A 459 15.72 -9.97 15.04
C ILE A 459 16.52 -11.19 15.54
N GLU A 460 15.89 -12.12 16.26
CA GLU A 460 16.48 -13.33 16.84
C GLU A 460 17.65 -13.03 17.81
N ASN A 461 18.46 -14.03 18.18
CA ASN A 461 19.52 -13.94 19.18
C ASN A 461 20.78 -13.20 18.70
N GLU A 462 20.61 -12.11 17.95
CA GLU A 462 21.67 -11.31 17.37
C GLU A 462 22.10 -10.13 18.26
N LEU A 463 23.31 -9.64 18.04
CA LEU A 463 23.77 -8.36 18.59
C LEU A 463 23.11 -7.24 17.77
N THR A 464 22.33 -6.38 18.43
CA THR A 464 21.55 -5.32 17.78
C THR A 464 21.68 -4.00 18.54
N LYS A 465 21.04 -2.98 18.00
CA LYS A 465 21.01 -1.62 18.54
C LYS A 465 19.58 -1.17 18.79
N ILE A 466 19.39 -0.31 19.79
CA ILE A 466 18.12 0.36 20.04
C ILE A 466 17.65 1.14 18.80
N SER A 467 18.57 1.76 18.06
CA SER A 467 18.25 2.45 16.80
C SER A 467 17.71 1.55 15.70
N GLU A 468 18.09 0.27 15.68
CA GLU A 468 17.58 -0.74 14.74
C GLU A 468 16.19 -1.24 15.17
N VAL A 469 16.04 -1.59 16.45
CA VAL A 469 14.76 -2.02 17.03
C VAL A 469 13.70 -0.94 16.91
N HIS A 470 14.05 0.31 17.25
CA HIS A 470 13.15 1.45 17.18
C HIS A 470 13.33 2.27 15.90
N SER A 471 13.76 1.64 14.82
CA SER A 471 13.85 2.28 13.52
C SER A 471 12.52 2.94 13.14
N GLY A 472 12.61 4.13 12.55
CA GLY A 472 11.48 5.02 12.29
C GLY A 472 11.10 5.94 13.46
N ALA A 473 11.57 5.71 14.69
CA ALA A 473 11.39 6.65 15.80
C ALA A 473 12.38 7.84 15.71
N ARG A 474 12.08 8.93 16.42
CA ARG A 474 13.04 10.03 16.63
C ARG A 474 13.81 9.72 17.91
N LEU A 475 15.13 9.56 17.80
CA LEU A 475 15.98 9.04 18.87
C LEU A 475 17.12 10.01 19.22
N ASN A 476 17.61 9.94 20.46
CA ASN A 476 18.88 10.51 20.88
C ASN A 476 19.63 9.49 21.77
N GLY A 477 20.85 9.14 21.38
CA GLY A 477 21.62 8.05 21.96
C GLY A 477 21.22 6.68 21.43
N ASP A 478 22.11 5.71 21.61
CA ASP A 478 21.93 4.33 21.15
C ASP A 478 22.62 3.36 22.11
N ILE A 479 22.09 2.15 22.22
CA ILE A 479 22.60 1.10 23.11
C ILE A 479 22.74 -0.18 22.29
N GLU A 480 23.94 -0.76 22.29
CA GLU A 480 24.21 -2.06 21.68
C GLU A 480 24.04 -3.18 22.72
N PHE A 481 23.18 -4.15 22.41
CA PHE A 481 22.82 -5.22 23.32
C PHE A 481 22.56 -6.53 22.58
N LYS A 482 22.64 -7.65 23.31
CA LYS A 482 22.22 -8.95 22.78
C LYS A 482 20.71 -9.07 22.87
N ASN A 483 20.03 -9.13 21.72
CA ASN A 483 18.59 -9.38 21.67
C ASN A 483 18.28 -10.83 22.06
N HIS A 484 17.12 -11.01 22.70
CA HIS A 484 16.53 -12.32 22.99
C HIS A 484 15.08 -12.28 22.50
N PRO A 485 14.56 -13.39 21.97
CA PRO A 485 13.12 -13.59 21.80
C PRO A 485 12.37 -13.26 23.10
N LEU A 486 11.49 -12.26 23.06
CA LEU A 486 10.75 -11.80 24.23
C LEU A 486 9.39 -12.49 24.33
N GLU A 487 9.03 -12.88 25.54
CA GLU A 487 7.69 -13.28 25.95
C GLU A 487 6.98 -12.10 26.64
N LEU A 488 5.69 -11.94 26.36
CA LEU A 488 4.86 -10.89 26.95
C LEU A 488 4.23 -11.37 28.25
N GLU A 489 4.41 -10.62 29.34
CA GLU A 489 3.79 -10.90 30.63
C GLU A 489 3.17 -9.64 31.24
N ILE A 490 2.15 -9.83 32.08
CA ILE A 490 1.47 -8.74 32.80
C ILE A 490 1.83 -8.83 34.28
N VAL A 491 2.31 -7.72 34.82
CA VAL A 491 2.72 -7.63 36.22
C VAL A 491 1.50 -7.54 37.14
N SER A 492 1.52 -8.29 38.24
CA SER A 492 0.42 -8.35 39.22
C SER A 492 0.28 -7.08 40.06
N ASN A 493 1.39 -6.40 40.36
CA ASN A 493 1.45 -5.19 41.19
C ASN A 493 2.30 -4.11 40.52
N PRO A 494 2.18 -2.83 40.90
CA PRO A 494 3.05 -1.78 40.39
C PRO A 494 4.53 -2.08 40.70
N GLU A 495 5.36 -2.15 39.66
CA GLU A 495 6.80 -2.34 39.79
C GLU A 495 7.55 -1.09 39.34
N SER A 496 8.67 -0.79 40.00
CA SER A 496 9.60 0.22 39.52
C SER A 496 10.15 -0.20 38.16
N THR A 497 10.15 0.68 37.16
CA THR A 497 10.68 0.40 35.82
C THR A 497 12.11 0.89 35.62
N ASN A 498 12.60 1.73 36.53
CA ASN A 498 13.97 2.25 36.52
C ASN A 498 14.97 1.15 36.94
N SER A 499 16.05 0.99 36.17
CA SER A 499 17.13 0.01 36.42
C SER A 499 17.71 0.01 37.83
N GLU A 500 17.84 1.18 38.46
CA GLU A 500 18.41 1.35 39.81
C GLU A 500 17.52 0.74 40.90
N ASN A 501 16.22 0.58 40.63
CA ASN A 501 15.23 0.16 41.62
C ASN A 501 14.37 -1.03 41.15
N THR A 502 14.57 -1.55 39.93
CA THR A 502 13.83 -2.72 39.42
C THR A 502 14.16 -3.98 40.21
N ASN A 503 13.12 -4.74 40.55
CA ASN A 503 13.28 -6.06 41.15
C ASN A 503 13.80 -7.10 40.14
N ASN A 504 14.63 -8.02 40.63
CA ASN A 504 15.14 -9.13 39.81
C ASN A 504 14.08 -10.21 39.56
N ASN A 505 13.17 -10.40 40.52
CA ASN A 505 12.07 -11.34 40.44
C ASN A 505 10.76 -10.56 40.46
N VAL A 506 9.99 -10.65 39.38
CA VAL A 506 8.74 -9.91 39.22
C VAL A 506 7.57 -10.89 39.23
N ILE A 507 6.55 -10.60 40.04
CA ILE A 507 5.36 -11.44 40.13
C ILE A 507 4.42 -11.08 38.98
N CYS A 508 4.22 -12.04 38.07
CA CYS A 508 3.34 -11.92 36.92
C CYS A 508 2.24 -12.98 37.04
N GLU A 509 1.03 -12.54 37.38
CA GLU A 509 -0.13 -13.39 37.63
C GLU A 509 0.18 -14.58 38.56
N ASP A 510 0.31 -15.77 37.98
CA ASP A 510 0.47 -17.05 38.67
C ASP A 510 1.93 -17.55 38.66
N LYS A 511 2.89 -16.73 38.20
CA LYS A 511 4.32 -17.10 38.10
C LYS A 511 5.27 -15.97 38.52
N ILE A 512 6.48 -16.37 38.92
CA ILE A 512 7.58 -15.46 39.24
C ILE A 512 8.55 -15.45 38.06
N ILE A 513 8.75 -14.28 37.47
CA ILE A 513 9.64 -14.08 36.32
C ILE A 513 10.99 -13.58 36.81
N ASN A 514 12.07 -14.26 36.40
CA ASN A 514 13.42 -13.75 36.59
C ASN A 514 13.73 -12.71 35.49
N PHE A 515 13.54 -11.43 35.83
CA PHE A 515 13.69 -10.30 34.93
C PHE A 515 15.13 -10.11 34.44
N GLN A 516 16.14 -10.58 35.20
CA GLN A 516 17.54 -10.48 34.80
C GLN A 516 17.87 -11.23 33.51
N GLN A 517 17.05 -12.22 33.12
CA GLN A 517 17.31 -13.01 31.92
C GLN A 517 17.18 -12.18 30.63
N GLY A 518 16.46 -11.06 30.64
CA GLY A 518 16.26 -10.23 29.45
C GLY A 518 15.38 -10.88 28.38
N LYS A 519 14.52 -11.84 28.77
CA LYS A 519 13.65 -12.62 27.88
C LYS A 519 12.17 -12.24 27.95
N HIS A 520 11.83 -11.21 28.73
CA HIS A 520 10.45 -10.81 28.94
C HIS A 520 10.25 -9.32 28.67
N CYS A 521 9.12 -9.01 28.03
CA CYS A 521 8.55 -7.68 27.98
C CYS A 521 7.40 -7.62 28.99
N LEU A 522 7.58 -6.85 30.06
CA LEU A 522 6.63 -6.78 31.15
C LEU A 522 5.74 -5.55 30.99
N VAL A 523 4.44 -5.76 30.90
CA VAL A 523 3.42 -4.70 30.94
C VAL A 523 3.08 -4.45 32.42
N ASN A 524 3.43 -3.26 32.91
CA ASN A 524 3.34 -2.91 34.32
C ASN A 524 1.88 -2.84 34.81
N TYR A 525 1.62 -2.81 36.11
CA TYR A 525 0.29 -2.46 36.61
C TYR A 525 0.05 -0.94 36.46
N SER A 526 -1.21 -0.51 36.30
CA SER A 526 -1.54 0.91 36.17
C SER A 526 -1.06 1.71 37.39
N SER A 527 -0.18 2.68 37.15
CA SER A 527 0.48 3.48 38.18
C SER A 527 0.86 4.84 37.61
N ASP A 528 0.72 5.89 38.42
CA ASP A 528 1.17 7.23 38.04
C ASP A 528 2.69 7.39 38.13
N ASN A 529 3.38 6.48 38.84
CA ASN A 529 4.77 6.64 39.27
C ASN A 529 5.80 5.94 38.38
N TYR A 530 5.39 5.05 37.48
CA TYR A 530 6.30 4.17 36.75
C TYR A 530 5.98 4.15 35.26
N GLY A 531 6.88 3.56 34.46
CA GLY A 531 6.64 3.29 33.05
C GLY A 531 5.59 2.21 32.85
N ASP A 532 5.03 2.19 31.63
CA ASP A 532 3.90 1.32 31.30
C ASP A 532 4.33 -0.08 30.87
N SER A 533 5.51 -0.20 30.24
CA SER A 533 6.18 -1.48 30.04
C SER A 533 7.70 -1.35 30.08
N PHE A 534 8.39 -2.45 30.37
CA PHE A 534 9.84 -2.43 30.54
C PHE A 534 10.49 -3.78 30.19
N ILE A 535 11.72 -3.69 29.70
CA ILE A 535 12.53 -4.83 29.24
C ILE A 535 13.95 -4.67 29.79
N ARG A 536 14.54 -5.78 30.22
CA ARG A 536 15.93 -5.83 30.64
C ARG A 536 16.85 -5.93 29.41
N LEU A 537 17.77 -4.98 29.27
CA LEU A 537 18.79 -5.00 28.21
C LEU A 537 20.08 -5.68 28.71
N ASN A 538 20.70 -6.46 27.82
CA ASN A 538 21.98 -7.14 28.06
C ASN A 538 23.10 -6.45 27.25
N PRO A 539 23.70 -5.35 27.76
CA PRO A 539 24.66 -4.55 27.01
C PRO A 539 25.99 -5.27 26.77
N LYS A 540 26.61 -5.02 25.62
CA LYS A 540 27.90 -5.63 25.25
C LYS A 540 29.09 -5.03 26.01
N GLN A 541 29.09 -3.71 26.19
CA GLN A 541 30.26 -2.94 26.63
C GLN A 541 30.59 -3.14 28.12
N ASN A 542 29.62 -3.55 28.93
CA ASN A 542 29.86 -3.90 30.33
C ASN A 542 28.73 -4.80 30.89
N LYS A 543 29.03 -6.07 31.16
CA LYS A 543 28.05 -7.03 31.67
C LYS A 543 27.52 -6.69 33.09
N SER A 544 28.18 -5.79 33.82
CA SER A 544 27.70 -5.32 35.14
C SER A 544 26.75 -4.12 35.07
N LEU A 545 26.61 -3.48 33.89
CA LEU A 545 25.68 -2.37 33.70
C LEU A 545 24.24 -2.89 33.60
N ILE A 546 23.44 -2.44 34.56
CA ILE A 546 22.02 -2.76 34.73
C ILE A 546 21.24 -1.70 33.94
N LEU A 547 20.67 -2.07 32.80
CA LEU A 547 19.96 -1.14 31.89
C LEU A 547 18.60 -1.69 31.51
N ASN A 548 17.59 -0.83 31.49
CA ASN A 548 16.25 -1.17 31.03
C ASN A 548 15.89 -0.33 29.78
N GLU A 549 15.10 -0.93 28.89
CA GLU A 549 14.31 -0.24 27.88
C GLU A 549 12.92 -0.02 28.49
N VAL A 550 12.50 1.23 28.64
CA VAL A 550 11.25 1.62 29.32
C VAL A 550 10.34 2.35 28.34
N HIS A 551 9.09 1.91 28.26
CA HIS A 551 8.07 2.50 27.40
C HIS A 551 7.07 3.28 28.22
N GLN A 552 6.66 4.43 27.69
CA GLN A 552 5.56 5.23 28.21
C GLN A 552 4.59 5.59 27.09
N TYR A 553 3.30 5.59 27.40
CA TYR A 553 2.24 5.94 26.48
C TYR A 553 1.50 7.18 26.99
N LYS A 554 1.19 8.12 26.09
CA LYS A 554 0.37 9.29 26.41
C LYS A 554 -0.83 9.43 25.49
N PHE A 555 -2.00 9.53 26.11
CA PHE A 555 -3.31 9.30 25.51
C PHE A 555 -3.83 10.54 24.75
N TRP A 556 -4.90 10.35 23.96
CA TRP A 556 -5.56 11.43 23.21
C TRP A 556 -6.19 12.54 24.09
N ASN A 557 -6.45 12.27 25.36
CA ASN A 557 -7.08 13.21 26.30
C ASN A 557 -6.08 14.14 27.00
N ASP A 558 -4.78 13.81 26.97
CA ASP A 558 -3.77 14.65 27.59
C ASP A 558 -3.52 15.92 26.77
N GLU A 559 -3.16 17.00 27.47
CA GLU A 559 -2.65 18.23 26.87
C GLU A 559 -1.48 17.93 25.91
N LYS A 560 -1.11 18.90 25.07
CA LYS A 560 0.02 18.76 24.13
C LYS A 560 1.23 18.14 24.83
N VAL A 561 1.79 17.06 24.29
CA VAL A 561 3.06 16.49 24.77
C VAL A 561 4.18 17.47 24.41
N ASN A 562 4.61 18.24 25.41
CA ASN A 562 5.71 19.22 25.31
C ASN A 562 6.96 18.69 26.06
N GLN A 563 8.04 19.49 26.06
CA GLN A 563 9.30 19.10 26.69
C GLN A 563 9.16 18.82 28.20
N GLU A 564 8.38 19.63 28.93
CA GLU A 564 8.17 19.45 30.36
C GLU A 564 7.44 18.14 30.67
N VAL A 565 6.37 17.84 29.93
CA VAL A 565 5.64 16.57 30.05
C VAL A 565 6.57 15.40 29.75
N TYR A 566 7.34 15.46 28.66
CA TYR A 566 8.27 14.39 28.31
C TYR A 566 9.31 14.15 29.41
N LEU A 567 9.93 15.22 29.93
CA LEU A 567 10.95 15.12 30.99
C LEU A 567 10.37 14.59 32.31
N LYS A 568 9.13 14.99 32.65
CA LYS A 568 8.43 14.49 33.83
C LYS A 568 8.18 12.98 33.72
N GLU A 569 7.70 12.53 32.58
CA GLU A 569 7.45 11.11 32.30
C GLU A 569 8.73 10.28 32.26
N ARG A 570 9.81 10.82 31.66
CA ARG A 570 11.12 10.17 31.70
C ARG A 570 11.63 10.04 33.13
N LYS A 571 11.56 11.11 33.93
CA LYS A 571 12.11 11.16 35.29
C LYS A 571 11.46 10.16 36.24
N LYS A 572 10.14 9.93 36.09
CA LYS A 572 9.43 8.94 36.92
C LYS A 572 9.70 7.50 36.46
N ALA A 573 9.86 7.27 35.16
CA ALA A 573 9.89 5.92 34.59
C ALA A 573 11.29 5.31 34.48
N ALA A 574 12.34 6.11 34.25
CA ALA A 574 13.63 5.62 33.80
C ALA A 574 14.82 6.34 34.47
N SER A 575 15.91 5.61 34.73
CA SER A 575 17.17 6.22 35.18
C SER A 575 17.84 7.05 34.08
N LYS A 576 19.01 7.63 34.39
CA LYS A 576 19.82 8.32 33.37
C LYS A 576 20.46 7.35 32.36
N SER A 577 20.72 6.12 32.77
CA SER A 577 21.35 5.09 31.92
C SER A 577 20.33 4.29 31.11
N ASP A 578 19.09 4.20 31.58
CA ASP A 578 17.99 3.54 30.86
C ASP A 578 17.67 4.22 29.54
N PHE A 579 17.21 3.41 28.58
CA PHE A 579 16.60 3.92 27.36
C PHE A 579 15.11 4.13 27.58
N PHE A 580 14.63 5.36 27.41
CA PHE A 580 13.23 5.72 27.57
C PHE A 580 12.59 6.07 26.23
N ILE A 581 11.45 5.49 25.89
CA ILE A 581 10.70 5.84 24.69
C ILE A 581 9.24 6.15 25.00
N LEU A 582 8.77 7.29 24.48
CA LEU A 582 7.39 7.74 24.61
C LEU A 582 6.62 7.55 23.30
N PHE A 583 5.42 6.98 23.37
CA PHE A 583 4.51 6.86 22.23
C PHE A 583 3.27 7.73 22.43
N THR A 584 2.92 8.48 21.39
CA THR A 584 1.71 9.32 21.39
C THR A 584 1.15 9.52 19.99
N THR A 585 -0.17 9.68 19.90
CA THR A 585 -0.85 10.04 18.63
C THR A 585 -0.86 11.55 18.38
N LYS A 586 -0.33 12.35 19.32
CA LYS A 586 -0.26 13.80 19.22
C LYS A 586 0.89 14.23 18.32
N ASN A 587 0.76 15.41 17.73
CA ASN A 587 1.89 16.09 17.13
C ASN A 587 2.72 16.71 18.25
N CYS A 588 3.98 16.33 18.33
CA CYS A 588 4.92 16.88 19.28
C CYS A 588 5.77 17.92 18.55
N ASN A 589 5.82 19.14 19.10
CA ASN A 589 6.83 20.10 18.66
C ASN A 589 8.21 19.44 18.82
N LYS A 590 9.13 19.67 17.88
CA LYS A 590 10.49 19.12 17.97
C LYS A 590 11.23 19.74 19.17
N PHE A 591 11.11 19.12 20.34
CA PHE A 591 11.95 19.41 21.51
C PHE A 591 13.16 18.49 21.54
N GLU A 592 14.19 18.91 22.27
CA GLU A 592 15.43 18.14 22.45
C GLU A 592 15.17 16.89 23.31
N LEU A 593 15.54 15.73 22.78
CA LEU A 593 15.47 14.48 23.52
C LEU A 593 16.71 14.38 24.42
N PRO A 594 16.57 14.00 25.71
CA PRO A 594 17.73 13.64 26.54
C PRO A 594 18.54 12.48 25.94
N GLN A 595 19.73 12.20 26.47
CA GLN A 595 20.47 11.01 26.08
C GLN A 595 19.68 9.74 26.44
N TYR A 596 19.79 8.71 25.58
CA TYR A 596 19.08 7.44 25.68
C TYR A 596 17.57 7.64 25.75
N SER A 597 17.04 8.37 24.76
CA SER A 597 15.63 8.72 24.72
C SER A 597 15.07 8.65 23.30
N GLY A 598 13.79 8.31 23.18
CA GLY A 598 13.09 8.22 21.91
C GLY A 598 11.65 8.70 21.98
N ILE A 599 11.10 9.10 20.85
CA ILE A 599 9.68 9.40 20.72
C ILE A 599 9.09 8.91 19.40
N VAL A 600 7.90 8.32 19.51
CA VAL A 600 7.00 8.05 18.38
C VAL A 600 5.79 8.95 18.56
N ASP A 601 5.61 9.86 17.61
CA ASP A 601 4.55 10.85 17.57
C ASP A 601 3.81 10.78 16.22
N LYS A 602 2.89 11.71 15.99
CA LYS A 602 2.12 11.77 14.74
C LYS A 602 3.02 11.80 13.47
N GLU A 603 4.17 12.46 13.51
CA GLU A 603 4.99 12.74 12.31
C GLU A 603 5.78 11.51 11.85
N ASN A 604 6.14 10.62 12.77
CA ASN A 604 6.91 9.41 12.48
C ASN A 604 6.14 8.11 12.74
N TRP A 605 4.86 8.17 13.08
CA TRP A 605 3.99 7.03 13.36
C TRP A 605 4.05 5.93 12.29
N ASN A 606 3.84 6.32 11.03
CA ASN A 606 3.83 5.37 9.92
C ASN A 606 5.22 4.75 9.69
N LYS A 607 6.27 5.54 9.88
CA LYS A 607 7.64 5.05 9.75
C LYS A 607 7.99 4.07 10.87
N TYR A 608 7.49 4.27 12.10
CA TYR A 608 7.80 3.36 13.19
C TYR A 608 7.02 2.04 13.13
N PHE A 609 5.72 2.11 12.86
CA PHE A 609 4.84 0.94 12.89
C PHE A 609 4.74 0.22 11.54
N GLY A 610 5.10 0.88 10.44
CA GLY A 610 5.08 0.31 9.09
C GLY A 610 3.74 -0.38 8.77
N PRO A 611 3.72 -1.70 8.46
CA PRO A 611 2.50 -2.45 8.16
C PRO A 611 1.43 -2.37 9.26
N PHE A 612 1.85 -2.13 10.51
CA PHE A 612 0.99 -2.13 11.69
C PHE A 612 0.42 -0.75 12.04
N ALA A 613 0.79 0.30 11.30
CA ALA A 613 0.49 1.68 11.66
C ALA A 613 -1.01 1.97 11.83
N HIS A 614 -1.85 1.42 10.94
CA HIS A 614 -3.30 1.59 11.05
C HIS A 614 -3.85 0.93 12.31
N ARG A 615 -3.48 -0.34 12.57
CA ARG A 615 -3.87 -1.07 13.78
C ARG A 615 -3.40 -0.36 15.04
N ALA A 616 -2.14 0.05 15.08
CA ALA A 616 -1.58 0.84 16.17
C ALA A 616 -2.45 2.07 16.46
N TYR A 617 -2.82 2.82 15.41
CA TYR A 617 -3.63 4.02 15.55
C TYR A 617 -5.05 3.71 16.06
N ARG A 618 -5.65 2.61 15.59
CA ARG A 618 -6.95 2.12 16.07
C ARG A 618 -6.91 1.74 17.53
N PHE A 619 -5.89 1.02 17.98
CA PHE A 619 -5.73 0.67 19.39
C PHE A 619 -5.39 1.87 20.27
N ALA A 620 -4.70 2.88 19.72
CA ALA A 620 -4.40 4.13 20.41
C ALA A 620 -5.61 5.10 20.51
N THR A 621 -6.68 4.86 19.75
CA THR A 621 -7.85 5.76 19.68
C THR A 621 -9.06 5.13 20.35
N PRO A 622 -9.63 5.73 21.42
CA PRO A 622 -10.82 5.19 22.07
C PRO A 622 -12.02 5.12 21.15
N LEU A 623 -12.85 4.13 21.43
CA LEU A 623 -14.10 3.92 20.72
C LEU A 623 -15.05 5.11 20.96
N ASP A 624 -15.75 5.54 19.91
CA ASP A 624 -16.72 6.62 19.99
C ASP A 624 -18.04 6.09 20.53
N ILE A 625 -18.42 6.52 21.73
CA ILE A 625 -19.65 6.04 22.35
C ILE A 625 -20.89 6.42 21.54
N ASN A 626 -20.83 7.40 20.64
CA ASN A 626 -21.99 7.84 19.86
C ASN A 626 -22.12 7.18 18.49
N THR A 627 -21.04 6.60 17.97
CA THR A 627 -21.04 5.99 16.62
C THR A 627 -20.73 4.50 16.61
N ALA A 628 -20.15 3.95 17.67
CA ALA A 628 -19.82 2.53 17.77
C ALA A 628 -21.03 1.60 17.58
N ASN A 629 -20.92 0.52 16.83
CA ASN A 629 -22.05 -0.41 16.69
C ASN A 629 -22.19 -1.31 17.95
N TYR A 630 -23.17 -2.23 17.92
CA TYR A 630 -23.43 -3.15 19.03
C TYR A 630 -22.23 -4.04 19.38
N ILE A 631 -21.49 -4.53 18.39
CA ILE A 631 -20.31 -5.38 18.59
C ILE A 631 -19.16 -4.55 19.15
N ASP A 632 -18.86 -3.41 18.53
CA ASP A 632 -17.78 -2.51 18.93
C ASP A 632 -17.92 -2.15 20.42
N LEU A 633 -19.15 -1.82 20.86
CA LEU A 633 -19.41 -1.50 22.27
C LEU A 633 -19.09 -2.64 23.23
N GLN A 634 -19.39 -3.88 22.83
CA GLN A 634 -19.18 -5.06 23.67
C GLN A 634 -17.71 -5.44 23.81
N GLN A 635 -16.83 -4.87 22.99
CA GLN A 635 -15.40 -5.02 23.18
C GLN A 635 -14.92 -4.34 24.48
N ILE A 636 -15.64 -3.33 24.97
CA ILE A 636 -15.28 -2.62 26.20
C ILE A 636 -15.65 -3.46 27.42
N ARG A 637 -14.65 -3.90 28.20
CA ARG A 637 -14.87 -4.61 29.47
C ARG A 637 -15.85 -3.85 30.37
N SER A 638 -16.85 -4.58 30.89
CA SER A 638 -18.02 -4.13 31.65
C SER A 638 -19.21 -3.61 30.81
N ILE A 639 -19.11 -3.66 29.48
CA ILE A 639 -20.22 -3.43 28.55
C ILE A 639 -20.69 -4.77 27.98
N GLY A 640 -21.60 -5.44 28.71
CA GLY A 640 -22.27 -6.63 28.19
C GLY A 640 -23.40 -6.29 27.20
N PRO A 641 -24.06 -7.31 26.61
CA PRO A 641 -25.20 -7.16 25.70
C PRO A 641 -26.25 -6.14 26.15
N LYS A 642 -26.59 -6.14 27.45
CA LYS A 642 -27.58 -5.23 28.05
C LYS A 642 -27.10 -3.78 28.00
N ASN A 643 -25.90 -3.51 28.51
CA ASN A 643 -25.33 -2.16 28.55
C ASN A 643 -25.05 -1.62 27.15
N ALA A 644 -24.68 -2.48 26.19
CA ALA A 644 -24.51 -2.08 24.81
C ALA A 644 -25.83 -1.61 24.17
N ARG A 645 -26.93 -2.35 24.38
CA ARG A 645 -28.28 -1.91 23.93
C ARG A 645 -28.72 -0.62 24.61
N GLU A 646 -28.44 -0.50 25.91
CA GLU A 646 -28.73 0.69 26.69
C GLU A 646 -28.04 1.93 26.10
N ILE A 647 -26.73 1.83 25.87
CA ILE A 647 -25.92 2.86 25.20
C ILE A 647 -26.54 3.20 23.85
N LEU A 648 -26.82 2.22 22.99
CA LEU A 648 -27.40 2.44 21.66
C LEU A 648 -28.73 3.20 21.72
N SER A 649 -29.60 2.85 22.67
CA SER A 649 -30.93 3.46 22.80
C SER A 649 -30.91 4.90 23.33
N LYS A 650 -29.84 5.31 24.03
CA LYS A 650 -29.78 6.60 24.74
C LYS A 650 -28.84 7.65 24.15
N ARG A 651 -28.10 7.28 23.08
CA ARG A 651 -27.29 8.20 22.28
C ARG A 651 -28.15 9.33 21.67
N PRO A 652 -27.54 10.49 21.33
CA PRO A 652 -26.13 10.83 21.55
C PRO A 652 -25.86 11.33 22.98
N PHE A 653 -24.60 11.20 23.39
CA PHE A 653 -24.05 11.69 24.65
C PHE A 653 -23.10 12.86 24.38
N THR A 654 -23.17 13.91 25.20
CA THR A 654 -22.31 15.09 25.05
C THR A 654 -20.95 14.91 25.71
N ASP A 655 -20.92 14.22 26.84
CA ASP A 655 -19.78 14.04 27.72
C ASP A 655 -20.07 12.87 28.67
N ILE A 656 -19.09 12.54 29.52
CA ILE A 656 -19.18 11.45 30.49
C ILE A 656 -20.36 11.66 31.45
N THR A 657 -20.54 12.87 31.97
CA THR A 657 -21.60 13.21 32.94
C THR A 657 -22.99 13.00 32.32
N ASN A 658 -23.17 13.40 31.06
CA ASN A 658 -24.40 13.19 30.30
C ASN A 658 -24.68 11.69 30.09
N ALA A 659 -23.67 10.90 29.73
CA ALA A 659 -23.83 9.47 29.58
C ALA A 659 -24.10 8.75 30.90
N MET A 660 -23.47 9.15 31.99
CA MET A 660 -23.77 8.63 33.34
C MET A 660 -25.25 8.85 33.66
N LYS A 661 -25.74 10.08 33.49
CA LYS A 661 -27.13 10.43 33.79
C LYS A 661 -28.13 9.65 32.92
N LYS A 662 -27.82 9.46 31.64
CA LYS A 662 -28.71 8.75 30.72
C LYS A 662 -28.67 7.24 30.96
N THR A 663 -27.49 6.63 31.03
CA THR A 663 -27.33 5.16 30.99
C THR A 663 -27.23 4.51 32.37
N GLY A 664 -26.93 5.29 33.43
CA GLY A 664 -26.63 4.76 34.76
C GLY A 664 -25.27 4.05 34.85
N LEU A 665 -24.43 4.10 33.80
CA LEU A 665 -23.10 3.50 33.81
C LEU A 665 -22.11 4.32 34.65
N GLY A 666 -21.18 3.63 35.32
CA GLY A 666 -20.14 4.25 36.12
C GLY A 666 -19.13 5.06 35.30
N LYS A 667 -18.57 6.11 35.92
CA LYS A 667 -17.58 7.01 35.31
C LYS A 667 -16.36 6.25 34.74
N ASN A 668 -15.85 5.29 35.52
CA ASN A 668 -14.73 4.41 35.15
C ASN A 668 -14.97 3.58 33.87
N VAL A 669 -16.22 3.26 33.54
CA VAL A 669 -16.58 2.59 32.29
C VAL A 669 -16.65 3.60 31.14
N LEU A 670 -17.21 4.77 31.41
CA LEU A 670 -17.45 5.81 30.41
C LEU A 670 -16.18 6.56 30.00
N GLU A 671 -15.19 6.72 30.90
CA GLU A 671 -13.87 7.31 30.60
C GLU A 671 -13.10 6.56 29.51
N LYS A 672 -13.47 5.31 29.21
CA LYS A 672 -12.89 4.48 28.15
C LYS A 672 -13.38 4.86 26.75
N PHE A 673 -14.37 5.74 26.64
CA PHE A 673 -14.91 6.20 25.37
C PHE A 673 -14.51 7.63 25.08
N ARG A 674 -14.49 7.96 23.78
CA ARG A 674 -14.53 9.37 23.35
C ARG A 674 -15.97 9.83 23.18
N PHE A 675 -16.23 11.09 23.55
CA PHE A 675 -17.54 11.75 23.48
C PHE A 675 -17.49 12.82 22.39
N SER A 676 -17.69 12.41 21.14
CA SER A 676 -17.77 13.37 20.04
C SER A 676 -19.20 13.91 19.95
N ILE A 677 -19.43 15.18 20.28
CA ILE A 677 -20.68 15.89 19.94
C ILE A 677 -20.70 16.14 18.42
N ARG A 678 -21.74 15.70 17.73
CA ARG A 678 -21.83 15.79 16.25
C ARG A 678 -21.84 17.25 15.76
N ASN A 679 -20.87 17.60 14.92
CA ASN A 679 -21.06 18.19 13.59
C ASN A 679 -19.72 18.18 12.81
N TYR A 680 -19.11 17.00 12.69
CA TYR A 680 -17.80 16.84 12.05
C TYR A 680 -17.86 15.78 10.93
N HIS A 681 -18.87 15.85 10.07
CA HIS A 681 -18.81 15.20 8.74
C HIS A 681 -17.64 15.73 7.89
N HIS A 682 -16.98 16.83 8.30
CA HIS A 682 -15.86 17.43 7.59
C HIS A 682 -14.46 17.25 8.20
N ASN A 683 -14.28 16.97 9.52
CA ASN A 683 -12.91 16.91 10.08
C ASN A 683 -12.40 15.61 10.72
N LEU A 684 -13.19 14.54 10.88
CA LEU A 684 -12.58 13.20 10.96
C LEU A 684 -11.95 12.83 9.61
N VAL A 685 -12.63 13.24 8.54
CA VAL A 685 -12.07 13.23 7.19
C VAL A 685 -10.81 14.11 7.10
N ARG A 686 -10.68 15.24 7.82
CA ARG A 686 -9.41 16.03 7.88
C ARG A 686 -8.34 15.45 8.80
N ALA A 687 -8.65 14.78 9.90
CA ALA A 687 -7.62 14.15 10.74
C ALA A 687 -7.03 12.91 10.06
N SER A 688 -7.86 12.10 9.40
CA SER A 688 -7.41 11.04 8.50
C SER A 688 -6.74 11.59 7.24
N ARG A 689 -7.25 12.69 6.64
CA ARG A 689 -6.58 13.36 5.51
C ARG A 689 -5.27 14.04 5.91
N ASN A 690 -5.11 14.50 7.16
CA ASN A 690 -3.91 15.21 7.61
C ASN A 690 -2.85 14.30 8.27
N ILE A 691 -3.20 13.06 8.61
CA ILE A 691 -2.23 11.99 8.94
C ILE A 691 -1.84 11.24 7.65
N CYS A 692 -2.72 11.23 6.64
CA CYS A 692 -2.42 10.77 5.29
C CYS A 692 -2.08 11.91 4.31
N HIS A 693 -1.71 13.12 4.78
CA HIS A 693 -1.31 14.24 3.89
C HIS A 693 0.15 14.19 3.46
N PHE A 694 0.84 13.12 3.81
CA PHE A 694 2.10 12.70 3.22
C PHE A 694 2.00 11.25 2.70
N ILE A 695 0.85 10.89 2.10
CA ILE A 695 0.79 9.85 1.07
C ILE A 695 1.32 10.44 -0.22
#